data_AF-A0A833HHW7-F1
#
_entry.id   AF-A0A833HHW7-F1
#
_cell.length_a   1.000
_cell.length_b   1.000
_cell.length_c   1.000
_cell.angle_alpha   90.00
_cell.angle_beta   90.00
_cell.angle_gamma   90.00
#
_symmetry.space_group_name_H-M   'P 1'
#
loop_
_entity.id
_entity.type
_entity.pdbx_description
1 polymer ?
#
loop_
_entity_poly.entity_id
_entity_poly.type
_entity_poly.pdbx_seq_one_letter_code
_entity_poly.pdbx_strand_id
1 'polypeptide(L)'
;MKKTLSLPARRLAMRVPTARFALAALASIAAVLAPRDVDATTLLPHSDTELVDGAPAIVIGSVTGRLPNTTGEAITDWLVTVERVLKGTVADGAIVVRVPGGEAPGGEILHLYGAPVFRDGERALLLLAPRPDGAWRVYQFGQGAFHGVRAEGRLFAAQNLSDVRVVTRSQRNRRAAHELRDFELFADWIADRAAGAPRAADYLSRPSASGLRAITREFTLLSWNGVNARWFEFDGGGSVPFRTSGIQGGLPGGGGAELTRALAAWNAERTTPVRLENAGTTSASAGFLRMDGENAVLFGDPNGEVEDLDCRGAGYLAIGGWRSRGETRVFNGATYHRIAEGDVILNNGLECYLAAARKPSQYIERLIGHEIGHALGIGHSSENANEPRAALRNALMYFQLSHRDARGAELLADDAQALQALYRPPPPLPPGACPANTLCLLGGRFEVTATWRNQFNGASGVAGAIKASDVAGYLYFTDRNNYELIFKILDFGGTIKVFYGQLTNLQFTISVKDKRTGAIKTYTNTPGECGGLDQNGFPSASVAASFARVKSRRGRAVTRGNCRPDADTMCLLDDRFALEMSWRNQYDGSSGRGLPKRLTGLTGAFGFTDLANLELLVKTLDFGDRVLVLYGALSDLEYELRVTDTVSGRSKTYSNPAGRYCGGLDNDF
;
A
#
# COMPACT_ATOMS: atom_id res chain seq x y z
N MET A 1 -51.83 -29.83 22.95
CA MET A 1 -52.03 -31.25 23.32
C MET A 1 -53.15 -31.83 22.45
N LYS A 2 -52.93 -32.91 21.67
CA LYS A 2 -53.95 -33.78 20.99
C LYS A 2 -54.87 -33.09 19.93
N LYS A 3 -55.42 -33.71 18.87
CA LYS A 3 -55.25 -34.96 18.06
C LYS A 3 -55.98 -34.65 16.71
N THR A 4 -55.49 -34.85 15.48
CA THR A 4 -55.15 -36.07 14.67
C THR A 4 -56.35 -36.93 14.16
N LEU A 5 -56.25 -37.39 12.90
CA LEU A 5 -57.05 -38.37 12.11
C LEU A 5 -58.33 -37.85 11.39
N SER A 6 -58.80 -38.35 10.21
CA SER A 6 -58.21 -38.77 8.90
C SER A 6 -59.16 -39.73 8.14
N LEU A 7 -59.06 -39.77 6.79
CA LEU A 7 -59.47 -40.83 5.80
C LEU A 7 -60.76 -40.60 4.97
N PRO A 8 -60.93 -41.26 3.78
CA PRO A 8 -60.01 -42.10 2.98
C PRO A 8 -59.89 -41.68 1.49
N ALA A 9 -59.10 -42.44 0.71
CA ALA A 9 -58.96 -42.31 -0.75
C ALA A 9 -59.59 -43.50 -1.52
N ARG A 10 -59.92 -43.30 -2.81
CA ARG A 10 -60.04 -44.38 -3.80
C ARG A 10 -59.46 -43.96 -5.16
N ARG A 11 -58.77 -44.89 -5.82
CA ARG A 11 -58.19 -44.75 -7.16
C ARG A 11 -59.19 -45.18 -8.24
N LEU A 12 -59.05 -44.64 -9.45
CA LEU A 12 -59.29 -45.40 -10.69
C LEU A 12 -58.22 -45.00 -11.71
N ALA A 13 -57.86 -45.90 -12.63
CA ALA A 13 -56.71 -45.72 -13.52
C ALA A 13 -57.04 -46.00 -14.99
N MET A 14 -56.32 -45.29 -15.88
CA MET A 14 -56.03 -45.58 -17.29
C MET A 14 -57.19 -45.87 -18.27
N ARG A 15 -57.16 -45.13 -19.39
CA ARG A 15 -57.14 -45.69 -20.75
C ARG A 15 -56.38 -44.76 -21.69
N VAL A 16 -55.53 -45.34 -22.54
CA VAL A 16 -54.80 -44.69 -23.64
C VAL A 16 -55.16 -45.44 -24.92
N PRO A 17 -55.25 -44.74 -26.06
CA PRO A 17 -54.84 -45.37 -27.32
C PRO A 17 -53.82 -44.54 -28.11
N THR A 18 -52.86 -45.28 -28.65
CA THR A 18 -52.00 -45.02 -29.81
C THR A 18 -52.69 -44.32 -30.99
N ALA A 19 -52.07 -43.70 -32.01
CA ALA A 19 -50.72 -43.24 -32.40
C ALA A 19 -50.67 -43.30 -33.95
N ARG A 20 -50.06 -42.32 -34.66
CA ARG A 20 -49.17 -42.53 -35.86
C ARG A 20 -48.95 -41.30 -36.77
N PHE A 21 -47.65 -41.12 -37.10
CA PHE A 21 -47.04 -40.55 -38.34
C PHE A 21 -47.23 -39.08 -38.75
N ALA A 22 -46.27 -38.63 -39.57
CA ALA A 22 -45.88 -37.23 -39.79
C ALA A 22 -45.76 -36.85 -41.27
N LEU A 23 -45.91 -35.55 -41.58
CA LEU A 23 -45.42 -34.81 -42.76
C LEU A 23 -45.68 -33.31 -42.44
N ALA A 24 -44.71 -32.38 -42.29
CA ALA A 24 -43.61 -31.93 -43.15
C ALA A 24 -44.02 -30.86 -44.20
N ALA A 25 -44.02 -29.57 -43.80
CA ALA A 25 -43.80 -28.35 -44.60
C ALA A 25 -43.61 -27.16 -43.60
N LEU A 26 -42.40 -26.63 -43.37
CA LEU A 26 -41.74 -25.54 -44.12
C LEU A 26 -42.67 -24.34 -44.38
N ALA A 27 -42.55 -23.13 -43.81
CA ALA A 27 -41.48 -22.28 -43.27
C ALA A 27 -41.30 -21.01 -44.14
N SER A 28 -41.85 -19.87 -43.68
CA SER A 28 -41.55 -18.48 -44.06
C SER A 28 -42.60 -17.57 -43.39
N ILE A 29 -42.34 -16.37 -42.85
CA ILE A 29 -41.09 -15.66 -42.50
C ILE A 29 -41.32 -15.07 -41.10
N ALA A 30 -40.39 -15.30 -40.18
CA ALA A 30 -40.34 -14.58 -38.90
C ALA A 30 -38.87 -14.24 -38.58
N ALA A 31 -38.24 -13.49 -39.49
CA ALA A 31 -36.96 -12.83 -39.24
C ALA A 31 -37.18 -11.63 -38.30
N VAL A 32 -37.66 -11.90 -37.08
CA VAL A 32 -37.47 -10.98 -35.97
C VAL A 32 -36.00 -11.08 -35.61
N LEU A 33 -35.21 -10.17 -36.17
CA LEU A 33 -33.91 -9.80 -35.60
C LEU A 33 -34.18 -9.35 -34.17
N ALA A 34 -34.05 -10.27 -33.21
CA ALA A 34 -33.92 -9.88 -31.82
C ALA A 34 -32.68 -8.96 -31.74
N PRO A 35 -32.82 -7.69 -31.31
CA PRO A 35 -31.65 -6.87 -31.07
C PRO A 35 -30.79 -7.60 -30.05
N ARG A 36 -29.50 -7.82 -30.38
CA ARG A 36 -28.56 -8.38 -29.42
C ARG A 36 -28.45 -7.38 -28.26
N ASP A 37 -28.76 -7.82 -27.06
CA ASP A 37 -28.59 -7.02 -25.85
C ASP A 37 -27.08 -6.82 -25.60
N VAL A 38 -26.52 -5.70 -26.08
CA VAL A 38 -25.13 -5.31 -25.82
C VAL A 38 -25.06 -4.52 -24.51
N ASP A 39 -25.24 -5.22 -23.38
CA ASP A 39 -24.94 -4.67 -22.06
C ASP A 39 -23.41 -4.70 -21.83
N ALA A 40 -22.69 -3.75 -22.47
CA ALA A 40 -21.26 -3.52 -22.26
C ALA A 40 -20.95 -2.00 -22.17
N THR A 41 -19.87 -1.69 -21.45
CA THR A 41 -20.02 -1.03 -20.14
C THR A 41 -18.54 -0.55 -19.80
N THR A 42 -18.23 0.75 -19.46
CA THR A 42 -16.95 1.56 -19.17
C THR A 42 -15.75 1.40 -20.09
N LEU A 43 -15.24 0.19 -20.15
CA LEU A 43 -14.31 -0.28 -21.16
C LEU A 43 -15.11 -1.29 -21.97
N LEU A 44 -15.52 -0.91 -23.17
CA LEU A 44 -16.20 -1.85 -24.06
C LEU A 44 -15.15 -2.81 -24.63
N PRO A 45 -15.18 -4.11 -24.27
CA PRO A 45 -14.16 -5.04 -24.68
C PRO A 45 -14.33 -5.38 -26.16
N HIS A 46 -13.28 -5.17 -26.95
CA HIS A 46 -13.21 -5.69 -28.32
C HIS A 46 -13.11 -7.21 -28.28
N SER A 47 -13.77 -7.90 -29.21
CA SER A 47 -13.46 -9.30 -29.48
C SER A 47 -12.06 -9.44 -30.07
N ASP A 48 -11.46 -10.62 -29.96
CA ASP A 48 -10.16 -10.92 -30.58
C ASP A 48 -10.15 -10.66 -32.10
N THR A 49 -11.31 -10.80 -32.74
CA THR A 49 -11.51 -10.51 -34.16
C THR A 49 -11.38 -9.01 -34.43
N GLU A 50 -12.07 -8.17 -33.66
CA GLU A 50 -12.04 -6.71 -33.80
C GLU A 50 -10.66 -6.12 -33.45
N LEU A 51 -10.05 -6.60 -32.36
CA LEU A 51 -8.68 -6.23 -31.98
C LEU A 51 -7.67 -6.53 -33.10
N VAL A 52 -7.71 -7.75 -33.63
CA VAL A 52 -6.74 -8.20 -34.64
C VAL A 52 -6.98 -7.57 -36.00
N ASP A 53 -8.23 -7.29 -36.37
CA ASP A 53 -8.56 -6.57 -37.61
C ASP A 53 -8.13 -5.10 -37.52
N GLY A 54 -8.37 -4.45 -36.39
CA GLY A 54 -8.09 -3.03 -36.17
C GLY A 54 -6.60 -2.70 -35.98
N ALA A 55 -5.81 -3.57 -35.34
CA ALA A 55 -4.41 -3.29 -35.00
C ALA A 55 -3.53 -3.11 -36.26
N PRO A 56 -2.82 -1.97 -36.44
CA PRO A 56 -1.93 -1.76 -37.58
C PRO A 56 -0.79 -2.78 -37.70
N ALA A 57 -0.18 -3.15 -36.56
CA ALA A 57 0.84 -4.19 -36.48
C ALA A 57 0.58 -5.11 -35.28
N ILE A 58 1.05 -6.36 -35.36
CA ILE A 58 0.96 -7.33 -34.27
C ILE A 58 2.25 -8.13 -34.20
N VAL A 59 2.83 -8.25 -33.01
CA VAL A 59 4.10 -8.95 -32.78
C VAL A 59 4.03 -9.90 -31.60
N ILE A 60 4.85 -10.93 -31.62
CA ILE A 60 5.36 -11.60 -30.42
C ILE A 60 6.73 -11.01 -30.13
N GLY A 61 7.00 -10.68 -28.87
CA GLY A 61 8.32 -10.22 -28.46
C GLY A 61 8.63 -10.48 -26.99
N SER A 62 9.92 -10.55 -26.67
CA SER A 62 10.41 -10.61 -25.31
C SER A 62 10.69 -9.18 -24.81
N VAL A 63 10.09 -8.82 -23.68
CA VAL A 63 10.34 -7.56 -22.97
C VAL A 63 11.71 -7.65 -22.32
N THR A 64 12.70 -6.96 -22.89
CA THR A 64 14.11 -7.05 -22.47
C THR A 64 14.51 -5.97 -21.46
N GLY A 65 13.60 -5.05 -21.15
CA GLY A 65 13.74 -4.07 -20.07
C GLY A 65 12.96 -2.79 -20.36
N ARG A 66 13.44 -1.68 -19.80
CA ARG A 66 12.89 -0.34 -20.01
C ARG A 66 14.02 0.61 -20.42
N LEU A 67 13.72 1.57 -21.28
CA LEU A 67 14.64 2.68 -21.51
C LEU A 67 14.59 3.65 -20.30
N PRO A 68 15.71 4.31 -19.95
CA PRO A 68 15.67 5.43 -19.03
C PRO A 68 14.71 6.48 -19.56
N ASN A 69 13.72 6.86 -18.76
CA ASN A 69 12.84 7.96 -19.11
C ASN A 69 13.67 9.25 -19.19
N THR A 70 13.63 9.93 -20.33
CA THR A 70 14.37 11.18 -20.59
C THR A 70 13.48 12.30 -21.13
N THR A 71 12.18 12.04 -21.26
CA THR A 71 11.21 12.99 -21.84
C THR A 71 10.78 14.08 -20.87
N GLY A 72 10.87 13.81 -19.56
CA GLY A 72 10.29 14.65 -18.51
C GLY A 72 8.82 14.35 -18.21
N GLU A 73 8.17 13.54 -19.05
CA GLU A 73 6.78 13.09 -18.88
C GLU A 73 6.75 11.80 -18.06
N ALA A 74 5.64 11.51 -17.37
CA ALA A 74 5.49 10.28 -16.59
C ALA A 74 5.04 9.09 -17.45
N ILE A 75 5.96 8.61 -18.30
CA ILE A 75 5.76 7.51 -19.25
C ILE A 75 6.66 6.31 -18.93
N THR A 76 6.33 5.14 -19.48
CA THR A 76 7.17 3.95 -19.44
C THR A 76 7.50 3.47 -20.86
N ASP A 77 8.77 3.57 -21.24
CA ASP A 77 9.30 3.05 -22.51
C ASP A 77 9.81 1.63 -22.34
N TRP A 78 9.03 0.65 -22.79
CA TRP A 78 9.41 -0.77 -22.76
C TRP A 78 10.24 -1.13 -23.98
N LEU A 79 11.38 -1.78 -23.76
CA LEU A 79 12.19 -2.36 -24.82
C LEU A 79 11.67 -3.77 -25.12
N VAL A 80 11.14 -3.98 -26.32
CA VAL A 80 10.57 -5.26 -26.75
C VAL A 80 11.38 -5.79 -27.92
N THR A 81 12.10 -6.88 -27.72
CA THR A 81 12.79 -7.59 -28.80
C THR A 81 11.78 -8.43 -29.57
N VAL A 82 11.52 -8.06 -30.82
CA VAL A 82 10.58 -8.74 -31.72
C VAL A 82 11.11 -10.13 -32.05
N GLU A 83 10.30 -11.15 -31.79
CA GLU A 83 10.58 -12.55 -32.12
C GLU A 83 9.89 -12.98 -33.42
N ARG A 84 8.65 -12.50 -33.62
CA ARG A 84 7.80 -12.83 -34.77
C ARG A 84 6.82 -11.69 -35.03
N VAL A 85 6.78 -11.20 -36.26
CA VAL A 85 5.69 -10.32 -36.73
C VAL A 85 4.54 -11.20 -37.20
N LEU A 86 3.34 -10.97 -36.66
CA LEU A 86 2.11 -11.70 -37.01
C LEU A 86 1.23 -10.92 -38.00
N LYS A 87 1.29 -9.58 -37.96
CA LYS A 87 0.57 -8.68 -38.87
C LYS A 87 1.34 -7.37 -39.03
N GLY A 88 1.26 -6.77 -40.21
CA GLY A 88 1.86 -5.46 -40.51
C GLY A 88 3.37 -5.52 -40.71
N THR A 89 4.02 -4.36 -40.67
CA THR A 89 5.48 -4.21 -40.82
C THR A 89 6.05 -3.58 -39.56
N VAL A 90 7.03 -4.25 -38.95
CA VAL A 90 7.76 -3.79 -37.76
C VAL A 90 9.25 -4.02 -38.02
N ALA A 91 10.10 -3.14 -37.50
CA ALA A 91 11.55 -3.28 -37.66
C ALA A 91 12.08 -4.52 -36.93
N ASP A 92 13.06 -5.19 -37.53
CA ASP A 92 13.78 -6.30 -36.90
C ASP A 92 14.55 -5.85 -35.65
N GLY A 93 14.65 -6.73 -34.66
CA GLY A 93 15.36 -6.45 -33.41
C GLY A 93 14.46 -5.84 -32.34
N ALA A 94 14.93 -4.77 -31.67
CA ALA A 94 14.23 -4.20 -30.53
C ALA A 94 13.44 -2.94 -30.90
N ILE A 95 12.16 -2.92 -30.53
CA ILE A 95 11.27 -1.76 -30.64
C ILE A 95 11.00 -1.13 -29.27
N VAL A 96 10.63 0.14 -29.28
CA VAL A 96 10.14 0.85 -28.09
C VAL A 96 8.62 0.82 -28.08
N VAL A 97 8.02 0.27 -27.03
CA VAL A 97 6.58 0.33 -26.76
C VAL A 97 6.36 1.30 -25.61
N ARG A 98 5.88 2.51 -25.94
CA ARG A 98 5.62 3.60 -25.00
C ARG A 98 4.22 3.46 -24.41
N VAL A 99 4.14 3.40 -23.09
CA VAL A 99 2.90 3.33 -22.33
C VAL A 99 2.78 4.58 -21.45
N PRO A 100 1.65 5.32 -21.49
CA PRO A 100 1.36 6.40 -20.54
C PRO A 100 1.26 5.88 -19.10
N GLY A 101 1.79 6.64 -18.14
CA GLY A 101 1.98 6.18 -16.77
C GLY A 101 3.40 5.63 -16.55
N GLY A 102 3.92 5.83 -15.35
CA GLY A 102 5.33 5.58 -15.05
C GLY A 102 5.88 6.49 -13.96
N GLU A 103 7.20 6.55 -13.88
CA GLU A 103 7.93 7.51 -13.06
C GLU A 103 8.76 8.42 -13.97
N ALA A 104 8.59 9.73 -13.80
CA ALA A 104 9.28 10.77 -14.55
C ALA A 104 10.64 11.11 -13.91
N PRO A 105 11.59 11.69 -14.68
CA PRO A 105 12.83 12.24 -14.14
C PRO A 105 12.55 13.28 -13.03
N GLY A 106 12.89 12.91 -11.79
CA GLY A 106 12.57 13.71 -10.60
C GLY A 106 11.64 13.01 -9.58
N GLY A 107 11.13 11.82 -9.90
CA GLY A 107 10.32 11.00 -8.98
C GLY A 107 8.83 11.32 -9.00
N GLU A 108 8.35 12.14 -9.95
CA GLU A 108 6.92 12.27 -10.21
C GLU A 108 6.38 10.93 -10.74
N ILE A 109 5.31 10.43 -10.13
CA ILE A 109 4.64 9.19 -10.52
C ILE A 109 3.33 9.56 -11.18
N LEU A 110 3.02 8.96 -12.33
CA LEU A 110 1.68 8.91 -12.90
C LEU A 110 1.20 7.47 -12.89
N HIS A 111 0.01 7.24 -12.34
CA HIS A 111 -0.62 5.94 -12.31
C HIS A 111 -2.02 6.01 -12.91
N LEU A 112 -2.15 5.41 -14.10
CA LEU A 112 -3.40 5.28 -14.83
C LEU A 112 -3.98 3.90 -14.60
N TYR A 113 -5.31 3.79 -14.38
CA TYR A 113 -5.92 2.48 -14.38
C TYR A 113 -5.88 1.86 -15.79
N GLY A 114 -5.60 0.56 -15.88
CA GLY A 114 -5.65 -0.18 -17.15
C GLY A 114 -4.43 0.02 -18.06
N ALA A 115 -3.45 0.84 -17.67
CA ALA A 115 -2.18 0.94 -18.39
C ALA A 115 -1.44 -0.41 -18.33
N PRO A 116 -1.00 -0.98 -19.47
CA PRO A 116 -0.31 -2.27 -19.47
C PRO A 116 1.08 -2.16 -18.82
N VAL A 117 1.34 -3.01 -17.82
CA VAL A 117 2.62 -3.09 -17.11
C VAL A 117 3.23 -4.48 -17.34
N PHE A 118 4.34 -4.51 -18.05
CA PHE A 118 5.07 -5.74 -18.37
C PHE A 118 6.08 -6.12 -17.28
N ARG A 119 6.75 -7.26 -17.46
CA ARG A 119 7.87 -7.69 -16.62
C ARG A 119 9.11 -7.94 -17.48
N ASP A 120 10.28 -7.67 -16.92
CA ASP A 120 11.55 -7.97 -17.60
C ASP A 120 11.68 -9.50 -17.80
N GLY A 121 12.01 -9.92 -19.02
CA GLY A 121 12.01 -11.33 -19.44
C GLY A 121 10.63 -11.91 -19.74
N GLU A 122 9.56 -11.12 -19.72
CA GLU A 122 8.23 -11.56 -20.14
C GLU A 122 8.14 -11.66 -21.67
N ARG A 123 7.57 -12.75 -22.17
CA ARG A 123 7.21 -12.88 -23.58
C ARG A 123 5.76 -12.46 -23.77
N ALA A 124 5.51 -11.39 -24.52
CA ALA A 124 4.19 -10.84 -24.74
C ALA A 124 3.79 -10.92 -26.22
N LEU A 125 2.48 -10.97 -26.46
CA LEU A 125 1.89 -10.76 -27.78
C LEU A 125 1.23 -9.38 -27.75
N LEU A 126 1.70 -8.48 -28.62
CA LEU A 126 1.35 -7.06 -28.58
C LEU A 126 0.70 -6.65 -29.90
N LEU A 127 -0.49 -6.06 -29.79
CA LEU A 127 -1.15 -5.33 -30.86
C LEU A 127 -0.70 -3.87 -30.75
N LEU A 128 -0.21 -3.30 -31.84
CA LEU A 128 0.55 -2.05 -31.83
C LEU A 128 0.02 -1.05 -32.86
N ALA A 129 -0.04 0.21 -32.45
CA ALA A 129 -0.28 1.36 -33.32
C ALA A 129 0.98 2.27 -33.35
N PRO A 130 1.36 2.80 -34.52
CA PRO A 130 2.54 3.65 -34.64
C PRO A 130 2.30 5.01 -33.98
N ARG A 131 3.33 5.59 -33.37
CA ARG A 131 3.32 6.96 -32.85
C ARG A 131 4.12 7.90 -33.78
N PRO A 132 3.82 9.22 -33.79
CA PRO A 132 4.58 10.20 -34.58
C PRO A 132 6.07 10.31 -34.21
N ASP A 133 6.45 9.92 -32.99
CA ASP A 133 7.82 9.93 -32.48
C ASP A 133 8.63 8.67 -32.84
N GLY A 134 8.05 7.74 -33.63
CA GLY A 134 8.70 6.51 -34.06
C GLY A 134 8.66 5.36 -33.04
N ALA A 135 8.15 5.59 -31.83
CA ALA A 135 7.78 4.52 -30.91
C ALA A 135 6.45 3.87 -31.33
N TRP A 136 6.12 2.74 -30.69
CA TRP A 136 4.79 2.14 -30.77
C TRP A 136 3.99 2.45 -29.50
N ARG A 137 2.66 2.57 -29.61
CA ARG A 137 1.75 2.41 -28.47
C ARG A 137 1.06 1.05 -28.56
N VAL A 138 0.60 0.53 -27.43
CA VAL A 138 -0.30 -0.62 -27.44
C VAL A 138 -1.65 -0.16 -28.01
N TYR A 139 -2.13 -0.86 -29.03
CA TYR A 139 -3.40 -0.56 -29.70
C TYR A 139 -4.57 -0.89 -28.77
N GLN A 140 -5.53 0.03 -28.64
CA GLN A 140 -6.63 -0.06 -27.66
C GLN A 140 -6.08 -0.22 -26.23
N PHE A 141 -5.06 0.57 -25.90
CA PHE A 141 -4.44 0.67 -24.57
C PHE A 141 -4.17 -0.71 -23.93
N GLY A 142 -4.73 -1.03 -22.76
CA GLY A 142 -4.53 -2.32 -22.11
C GLY A 142 -5.07 -3.54 -22.88
N GLN A 143 -6.07 -3.37 -23.76
CA GLN A 143 -6.69 -4.50 -24.47
C GLN A 143 -5.76 -5.16 -25.50
N GLY A 144 -4.82 -4.41 -26.08
CA GLY A 144 -3.85 -4.91 -27.05
C GLY A 144 -2.63 -5.60 -26.45
N ALA A 145 -2.48 -5.60 -25.12
CA ALA A 145 -1.35 -6.22 -24.43
C ALA A 145 -1.72 -7.63 -23.94
N PHE A 146 -1.15 -8.67 -24.53
CA PHE A 146 -1.35 -10.05 -24.10
C PHE A 146 -0.09 -10.58 -23.41
N HIS A 147 -0.15 -10.65 -22.10
CA HIS A 147 0.88 -11.17 -21.21
C HIS A 147 1.06 -12.68 -21.38
N GLY A 148 2.30 -13.15 -21.56
CA GLY A 148 2.62 -14.57 -21.65
C GLY A 148 2.75 -15.22 -20.28
N VAL A 149 1.72 -15.92 -19.83
CA VAL A 149 1.68 -16.55 -18.51
C VAL A 149 1.74 -18.07 -18.61
N ARG A 150 2.67 -18.69 -17.87
CA ARG A 150 2.81 -20.15 -17.82
C ARG A 150 1.86 -20.75 -16.78
N ALA A 151 1.01 -21.68 -17.21
CA ALA A 151 0.15 -22.47 -16.33
C ALA A 151 0.10 -23.93 -16.83
N GLU A 152 0.11 -24.90 -15.91
CA GLU A 152 0.02 -26.34 -16.24
C GLU A 152 1.03 -26.82 -17.31
N GLY A 153 2.22 -26.19 -17.36
CA GLY A 153 3.27 -26.47 -18.36
C GLY A 153 3.08 -25.80 -19.73
N ARG A 154 1.91 -25.20 -19.99
CA ARG A 154 1.57 -24.47 -21.23
C ARG A 154 1.79 -22.96 -21.05
N LEU A 155 1.92 -22.24 -22.17
CA LEU A 155 1.96 -20.78 -22.21
C LEU A 155 0.59 -20.27 -22.69
N PHE A 156 0.05 -19.29 -21.98
CA PHE A 156 -1.22 -18.63 -22.33
C PHE A 156 -1.00 -17.13 -22.54
N ALA A 157 -1.78 -16.56 -23.45
CA ALA A 157 -1.89 -15.12 -23.70
C ALA A 157 -3.09 -14.57 -22.90
N ALA A 158 -2.82 -13.68 -21.93
CA ALA A 158 -3.81 -13.09 -21.03
C ALA A 158 -3.78 -11.55 -21.11
N GLN A 159 -4.92 -10.89 -21.18
CA GLN A 159 -4.96 -9.42 -21.38
C GLN A 159 -4.73 -8.64 -20.08
N ASN A 160 -5.02 -9.27 -18.93
CA ASN A 160 -4.70 -8.70 -17.63
C ASN A 160 -4.08 -9.79 -16.72
N LEU A 161 -3.16 -9.39 -15.85
CA LEU A 161 -2.63 -10.28 -14.80
C LEU A 161 -3.72 -10.70 -13.79
N SER A 162 -4.84 -9.98 -13.73
CA SER A 162 -6.04 -10.39 -12.98
C SER A 162 -6.75 -11.61 -13.59
N ASP A 163 -6.63 -11.85 -14.91
CA ASP A 163 -7.11 -13.06 -15.59
C ASP A 163 -6.39 -14.33 -15.08
N VAL A 164 -5.16 -14.20 -14.55
CA VAL A 164 -4.31 -15.32 -14.13
C VAL A 164 -3.98 -15.30 -12.64
N ARG A 165 -5.04 -15.38 -11.83
CA ARG A 165 -4.96 -15.57 -10.37
C ARG A 165 -4.79 -17.05 -9.99
N VAL A 166 -3.54 -17.48 -9.79
CA VAL A 166 -3.15 -18.82 -9.30
C VAL A 166 -2.87 -18.79 -7.79
N VAL A 167 -3.45 -19.73 -7.00
CA VAL A 167 -2.90 -20.41 -5.78
C VAL A 167 -3.98 -21.17 -4.95
N THR A 168 -4.04 -22.49 -5.19
CA THR A 168 -4.37 -23.62 -4.27
C THR A 168 -5.77 -23.88 -3.63
N ARG A 169 -6.19 -25.15 -3.83
CA ARG A 169 -7.05 -26.09 -3.06
C ARG A 169 -8.32 -25.62 -2.32
N SER A 170 -9.45 -26.15 -2.77
CA SER A 170 -10.53 -26.86 -2.04
C SER A 170 -11.92 -26.53 -2.62
N GLN A 171 -12.79 -27.56 -2.68
CA GLN A 171 -13.91 -27.64 -3.62
C GLN A 171 -15.26 -27.24 -3.00
N ARG A 172 -16.06 -26.44 -3.71
CA ARG A 172 -17.34 -26.85 -4.30
C ARG A 172 -17.98 -25.72 -5.11
N ASN A 173 -18.81 -26.11 -6.08
CA ASN A 173 -19.62 -25.30 -7.00
C ASN A 173 -18.87 -24.56 -8.12
N ARG A 174 -19.11 -25.05 -9.34
CA ARG A 174 -18.62 -24.52 -10.64
C ARG A 174 -19.81 -23.96 -11.43
N ARG A 175 -19.64 -22.77 -12.04
CA ARG A 175 -20.15 -22.34 -13.36
C ARG A 175 -19.70 -20.89 -13.59
N ALA A 176 -19.33 -20.55 -14.83
CA ALA A 176 -18.66 -19.33 -15.28
C ALA A 176 -17.19 -19.15 -14.80
N ALA A 177 -16.27 -19.22 -15.76
CA ALA A 177 -14.88 -18.74 -15.69
C ALA A 177 -14.40 -18.50 -17.13
N HIS A 178 -13.59 -17.45 -17.34
CA HIS A 178 -13.17 -16.97 -18.66
C HIS A 178 -12.21 -17.92 -19.38
N GLU A 179 -12.11 -17.77 -20.70
CA GLU A 179 -11.32 -18.64 -21.56
C GLU A 179 -9.96 -17.99 -21.83
N LEU A 180 -8.88 -18.64 -21.38
CA LEU A 180 -7.53 -18.19 -21.69
C LEU A 180 -7.17 -18.59 -23.12
N ARG A 181 -6.32 -17.81 -23.75
CA ARG A 181 -5.86 -18.05 -25.12
C ARG A 181 -4.58 -18.87 -25.03
N ASP A 182 -4.54 -20.06 -25.62
CA ASP A 182 -3.25 -20.76 -25.77
C ASP A 182 -2.34 -19.90 -26.66
N PHE A 183 -1.13 -19.61 -26.18
CA PHE A 183 -0.33 -18.53 -26.73
C PHE A 183 0.07 -18.76 -28.19
N GLU A 184 0.49 -19.98 -28.54
CA GLU A 184 0.93 -20.31 -29.90
C GLU A 184 -0.28 -20.52 -30.83
N LEU A 185 -1.34 -21.20 -30.38
CA LEU A 185 -2.55 -21.34 -31.20
C LEU A 185 -3.19 -19.98 -31.51
N PHE A 186 -3.16 -19.05 -30.55
CA PHE A 186 -3.66 -17.69 -30.75
C PHE A 186 -2.77 -16.91 -31.72
N ALA A 187 -1.44 -16.98 -31.56
CA ALA A 187 -0.50 -16.36 -32.49
C ALA A 187 -0.67 -16.87 -33.93
N ASP A 188 -0.83 -18.17 -34.12
CA ASP A 188 -1.07 -18.75 -35.45
C ASP A 188 -2.47 -18.39 -35.98
N TRP A 189 -3.49 -18.31 -35.13
CA TRP A 189 -4.81 -17.82 -35.53
C TRP A 189 -4.77 -16.37 -36.01
N ILE A 190 -3.98 -15.51 -35.35
CA ILE A 190 -3.72 -14.13 -35.78
C ILE A 190 -3.00 -14.12 -37.14
N ALA A 191 -1.94 -14.92 -37.30
CA ALA A 191 -1.16 -14.96 -38.53
C ALA A 191 -2.02 -15.42 -39.73
N ASP A 192 -2.82 -16.48 -39.56
CA ASP A 192 -3.73 -16.97 -40.60
C ASP A 192 -4.82 -15.94 -40.91
N ARG A 193 -5.37 -15.27 -39.89
CA ARG A 193 -6.34 -14.18 -40.08
C ARG A 193 -5.73 -13.01 -40.85
N ALA A 194 -4.51 -12.60 -40.51
CA ALA A 194 -3.77 -11.55 -41.21
C ALA A 194 -3.42 -11.93 -42.67
N ALA A 195 -3.23 -13.22 -42.95
CA ALA A 195 -3.05 -13.76 -44.30
C ALA A 195 -4.37 -13.96 -45.08
N GLY A 196 -5.53 -13.60 -44.51
CA GLY A 196 -6.84 -13.74 -45.15
C GLY A 196 -7.47 -15.13 -45.07
N ALA A 197 -6.96 -16.01 -44.19
CA ALA A 197 -7.43 -17.37 -43.95
C ALA A 197 -8.10 -17.51 -42.56
N PRO A 198 -9.29 -16.92 -42.32
CA PRO A 198 -9.92 -16.92 -41.00
C PRO A 198 -10.30 -18.34 -40.53
N ARG A 199 -9.82 -18.71 -39.35
CA ARG A 199 -10.16 -19.97 -38.66
C ARG A 199 -11.15 -19.74 -37.51
N ALA A 200 -11.77 -20.81 -37.04
CA ALA A 200 -12.52 -20.80 -35.78
C ALA A 200 -11.58 -20.51 -34.59
N ALA A 201 -12.14 -20.07 -33.46
CA ALA A 201 -11.38 -19.74 -32.25
C ALA A 201 -10.92 -20.99 -31.47
N ASP A 202 -10.13 -21.85 -32.13
CA ASP A 202 -9.56 -23.10 -31.60
C ASP A 202 -8.47 -22.88 -30.54
N TYR A 203 -7.92 -21.67 -30.46
CA TYR A 203 -6.99 -21.21 -29.44
C TYR A 203 -7.61 -20.99 -28.05
N LEU A 204 -8.95 -20.87 -27.95
CA LEU A 204 -9.64 -20.68 -26.68
C LEU A 204 -9.57 -21.96 -25.85
N SER A 205 -8.68 -21.94 -24.85
CA SER A 205 -8.36 -23.10 -24.04
C SER A 205 -8.78 -22.87 -22.60
N ARG A 206 -9.63 -23.76 -22.10
CA ARG A 206 -9.95 -23.82 -20.67
C ARG A 206 -8.82 -24.57 -19.96
N PRO A 207 -8.06 -23.93 -19.04
CA PRO A 207 -7.14 -24.66 -18.17
C PRO A 207 -7.90 -25.71 -17.38
N SER A 208 -7.22 -26.76 -16.94
CA SER A 208 -7.86 -27.68 -16.00
C SER A 208 -8.09 -26.98 -14.66
N ALA A 209 -9.01 -27.48 -13.84
CA ALA A 209 -9.50 -26.74 -12.67
C ALA A 209 -8.48 -26.57 -11.51
N SER A 210 -7.22 -26.93 -11.74
CA SER A 210 -6.06 -26.69 -10.85
C SER A 210 -5.65 -25.20 -10.79
N GLY A 211 -5.98 -24.42 -11.81
CA GLY A 211 -5.35 -23.11 -12.06
C GLY A 211 -5.87 -21.89 -11.28
N LEU A 212 -7.00 -21.96 -10.56
CA LEU A 212 -7.73 -20.73 -10.15
C LEU A 212 -7.92 -20.55 -8.64
N ARG A 213 -7.24 -19.52 -8.10
CA ARG A 213 -7.63 -18.70 -6.93
C ARG A 213 -6.71 -17.48 -6.87
N ALA A 214 -7.26 -16.32 -6.52
CA ALA A 214 -6.61 -15.48 -5.52
C ALA A 214 -7.67 -14.77 -4.67
N ILE A 215 -7.37 -14.74 -3.38
CA ILE A 215 -7.88 -13.88 -2.31
C ILE A 215 -8.87 -12.80 -2.80
N THR A 216 -10.14 -12.94 -2.40
CA THR A 216 -11.06 -11.79 -2.35
C THR A 216 -10.55 -10.84 -1.28
N ARG A 217 -9.95 -9.74 -1.72
CA ARG A 217 -10.12 -8.46 -1.02
C ARG A 217 -11.57 -8.01 -1.29
N GLU A 218 -12.16 -7.24 -0.37
CA GLU A 218 -13.55 -6.76 -0.53
C GLU A 218 -13.67 -5.60 -1.53
N PHE A 219 -12.54 -5.14 -2.08
CA PHE A 219 -12.36 -4.07 -3.08
C PHE A 219 -10.89 -4.09 -3.58
N THR A 220 -10.58 -3.33 -4.64
CA THR A 220 -9.20 -3.13 -5.15
C THR A 220 -8.73 -1.70 -4.89
N LEU A 221 -7.45 -1.51 -4.57
CA LEU A 221 -6.80 -0.20 -4.47
C LEU A 221 -5.68 -0.10 -5.50
N LEU A 222 -5.49 1.08 -6.07
CA LEU A 222 -4.40 1.38 -7.00
C LEU A 222 -3.08 1.54 -6.25
N SER A 223 -2.01 0.97 -6.79
CA SER A 223 -0.70 0.94 -6.13
C SER A 223 0.46 1.07 -7.10
N TRP A 224 1.41 1.95 -6.78
CA TRP A 224 2.71 2.02 -7.46
C TRP A 224 3.76 1.29 -6.62
N ASN A 225 4.46 0.32 -7.22
CA ASN A 225 5.46 -0.54 -6.54
C ASN A 225 4.93 -1.20 -5.24
N GLY A 226 3.66 -1.60 -5.23
CA GLY A 226 3.00 -2.25 -4.08
C GLY A 226 2.58 -1.32 -2.95
N VAL A 227 2.79 0.00 -3.10
CA VAL A 227 2.34 1.04 -2.17
C VAL A 227 1.10 1.71 -2.75
N ASN A 228 -0.01 1.70 -2.00
CA ASN A 228 -1.26 2.34 -2.41
C ASN A 228 -1.12 3.87 -2.43
N ALA A 229 -2.01 4.59 -3.14
CA ALA A 229 -2.06 6.05 -3.09
C ALA A 229 -3.33 6.57 -2.41
N ARG A 230 -3.24 7.77 -1.82
CA ARG A 230 -4.41 8.52 -1.29
C ARG A 230 -4.15 10.02 -1.25
N TRP A 231 -5.22 10.81 -1.28
CA TRP A 231 -5.21 12.21 -0.85
C TRP A 231 -5.06 12.31 0.68
N PHE A 232 -4.36 13.34 1.17
CA PHE A 232 -4.17 13.62 2.60
C PHE A 232 -4.87 14.92 3.05
N GLU A 233 -5.43 15.65 2.11
CA GLU A 233 -6.06 16.96 2.24
C GLU A 233 -7.33 16.85 3.11
N PHE A 234 -8.07 15.75 2.96
CA PHE A 234 -9.25 15.44 3.75
C PHE A 234 -8.94 15.23 5.24
N ASP A 235 -7.74 14.75 5.59
CA ASP A 235 -7.36 14.47 6.99
C ASP A 235 -7.33 15.76 7.85
N GLY A 236 -7.03 16.89 7.22
CA GLY A 236 -7.09 18.23 7.84
C GLY A 236 -8.45 18.91 7.75
N GLY A 237 -9.49 18.23 7.24
CA GLY A 237 -10.78 18.84 6.89
C GLY A 237 -10.73 19.72 5.64
N GLY A 238 -9.71 19.54 4.79
CA GLY A 238 -9.61 20.19 3.49
C GLY A 238 -10.54 19.57 2.43
N SER A 239 -10.42 20.07 1.20
CA SER A 239 -11.13 19.58 0.02
C SER A 239 -10.18 19.41 -1.16
N VAL A 240 -10.60 18.59 -2.12
CA VAL A 240 -9.94 18.44 -3.42
C VAL A 240 -10.88 18.99 -4.49
N PRO A 241 -10.58 20.14 -5.11
CA PRO A 241 -11.39 20.71 -6.18
C PRO A 241 -11.14 19.97 -7.50
N PHE A 242 -12.21 19.69 -8.24
CA PHE A 242 -12.17 19.23 -9.63
C PHE A 242 -12.83 20.27 -10.55
N ARG A 243 -12.33 20.39 -11.77
CA ARG A 243 -12.85 21.29 -12.81
C ARG A 243 -13.19 20.52 -14.09
N THR A 244 -13.98 21.14 -14.97
CA THR A 244 -14.19 20.63 -16.34
C THR A 244 -13.36 21.41 -17.35
N SER A 245 -12.73 20.70 -18.29
CA SER A 245 -12.07 21.27 -19.48
C SER A 245 -12.76 20.76 -20.74
N GLY A 246 -13.05 21.67 -21.68
CA GLY A 246 -13.90 21.37 -22.84
C GLY A 246 -15.39 21.21 -22.48
N ILE A 247 -16.15 20.56 -23.36
CA ILE A 247 -17.57 20.22 -23.17
C ILE A 247 -17.86 18.82 -23.70
N GLN A 248 -18.68 18.04 -23.00
CA GLN A 248 -19.21 16.79 -23.53
C GLN A 248 -20.33 17.07 -24.53
N GLY A 249 -20.12 16.69 -25.80
CA GLY A 249 -21.18 16.68 -26.81
C GLY A 249 -22.32 15.73 -26.44
N GLY A 250 -23.54 16.05 -26.87
CA GLY A 250 -24.73 15.25 -26.53
C GLY A 250 -25.33 15.50 -25.14
N LEU A 251 -24.74 16.38 -24.32
CA LEU A 251 -25.31 16.77 -23.01
C LEU A 251 -25.75 18.24 -22.93
N PRO A 252 -26.95 18.53 -22.39
CA PRO A 252 -27.31 19.88 -21.93
C PRO A 252 -26.34 20.34 -20.83
N GLY A 253 -25.69 21.48 -21.04
CA GLY A 253 -24.72 22.02 -20.06
C GLY A 253 -23.33 21.37 -20.09
N GLY A 254 -23.03 20.51 -21.07
CA GLY A 254 -21.66 20.09 -21.40
C GLY A 254 -20.92 19.24 -20.37
N GLY A 255 -21.60 18.67 -19.37
CA GLY A 255 -21.00 17.77 -18.37
C GLY A 255 -20.71 18.39 -17.00
N GLY A 256 -20.87 19.70 -16.83
CA GLY A 256 -20.61 20.37 -15.53
C GLY A 256 -21.58 19.97 -14.41
N ALA A 257 -22.84 19.66 -14.75
CA ALA A 257 -23.83 19.20 -13.78
C ALA A 257 -23.59 17.73 -13.39
N GLU A 258 -23.08 16.94 -14.33
CA GLU A 258 -22.70 15.54 -14.17
C GLU A 258 -21.51 15.40 -13.23
N LEU A 259 -20.47 16.24 -13.41
CA LEU A 259 -19.37 16.35 -12.45
C LEU A 259 -19.88 16.63 -11.04
N THR A 260 -20.73 17.65 -10.85
CA THR A 260 -21.28 17.99 -9.53
C THR A 260 -21.95 16.80 -8.84
N ARG A 261 -22.71 15.98 -9.58
CA ARG A 261 -23.40 14.81 -9.02
C ARG A 261 -22.45 13.63 -8.78
N ALA A 262 -21.46 13.44 -9.65
CA ALA A 262 -20.39 12.44 -9.45
C ALA A 262 -19.56 12.72 -8.18
N LEU A 263 -19.11 13.96 -7.98
CA LEU A 263 -18.39 14.34 -6.75
C LEU A 263 -19.28 14.23 -5.51
N ALA A 264 -20.56 14.60 -5.62
CA ALA A 264 -21.52 14.50 -4.53
C ALA A 264 -21.78 13.04 -4.09
N ALA A 265 -21.67 12.07 -5.00
CA ALA A 265 -21.81 10.66 -4.65
C ALA A 265 -20.64 10.15 -3.80
N TRP A 266 -19.40 10.51 -4.13
CA TRP A 266 -18.23 10.21 -3.30
C TRP A 266 -18.32 10.88 -1.91
N ASN A 267 -18.79 12.13 -1.86
CA ASN A 267 -19.05 12.86 -0.62
C ASN A 267 -20.21 12.29 0.23
N ALA A 268 -21.03 11.38 -0.31
CA ALA A 268 -22.18 10.82 0.39
C ALA A 268 -21.81 9.74 1.43
N GLU A 269 -20.60 9.17 1.35
CA GLU A 269 -20.08 8.19 2.33
C GLU A 269 -19.58 8.90 3.60
N ARG A 270 -20.54 9.18 4.49
CA ARG A 270 -20.41 9.95 5.74
C ARG A 270 -19.42 9.40 6.76
N THR A 271 -18.92 8.17 6.60
CA THR A 271 -17.88 7.62 7.48
C THR A 271 -16.46 8.01 7.06
N THR A 272 -16.30 8.73 5.95
CA THR A 272 -15.03 9.28 5.47
C THR A 272 -15.05 10.82 5.49
N PRO A 273 -13.90 11.50 5.56
CA PRO A 273 -13.78 12.95 5.51
C PRO A 273 -13.70 13.49 4.07
N VAL A 274 -13.93 12.64 3.06
CA VAL A 274 -13.78 12.98 1.63
C VAL A 274 -14.68 14.17 1.30
N ARG A 275 -14.08 15.24 0.79
CA ARG A 275 -14.77 16.44 0.32
C ARG A 275 -14.23 16.87 -1.04
N LEU A 276 -14.88 16.39 -2.08
CA LEU A 276 -14.67 16.81 -3.45
C LEU A 276 -15.56 18.00 -3.80
N GLU A 277 -15.02 18.98 -4.53
CA GLU A 277 -15.71 20.23 -4.86
C GLU A 277 -15.68 20.48 -6.37
N ASN A 278 -16.80 20.82 -6.99
CA ASN A 278 -16.79 21.30 -8.38
C ASN A 278 -16.38 22.77 -8.37
N ALA A 279 -15.16 23.06 -8.83
CA ALA A 279 -14.58 24.40 -8.88
C ALA A 279 -14.88 25.15 -10.20
N GLY A 280 -15.75 24.60 -11.06
CA GLY A 280 -16.16 25.20 -12.33
C GLY A 280 -15.30 24.73 -13.50
N THR A 281 -15.11 25.62 -14.48
CA THR A 281 -14.34 25.31 -15.69
C THR A 281 -12.85 25.66 -15.54
N THR A 282 -12.01 25.10 -16.42
CA THR A 282 -10.61 25.47 -16.59
C THR A 282 -10.22 25.52 -18.07
N SER A 283 -9.12 26.20 -18.37
CA SER A 283 -8.40 26.09 -19.65
C SER A 283 -7.20 25.14 -19.56
N ALA A 284 -6.93 24.56 -18.37
CA ALA A 284 -5.98 23.48 -18.20
C ALA A 284 -6.39 22.28 -19.06
N SER A 285 -5.41 21.69 -19.72
CA SER A 285 -5.62 20.61 -20.70
C SER A 285 -4.43 19.64 -20.77
N ALA A 286 -3.48 19.73 -19.83
CA ALA A 286 -2.32 18.85 -19.84
C ALA A 286 -2.72 17.38 -19.64
N GLY A 287 -3.86 17.11 -18.98
CA GLY A 287 -4.41 15.77 -18.82
C GLY A 287 -3.35 14.84 -18.27
N PHE A 288 -3.07 13.74 -18.96
CA PHE A 288 -2.04 12.80 -18.51
C PHE A 288 -0.59 13.10 -18.95
N LEU A 289 -0.33 14.20 -19.65
CA LEU A 289 1.04 14.56 -20.10
C LEU A 289 1.99 15.03 -18.97
N ARG A 290 1.52 15.89 -18.06
CA ARG A 290 2.32 16.49 -16.96
C ARG A 290 1.40 17.07 -15.88
N MET A 291 1.90 17.28 -14.66
CA MET A 291 1.20 18.14 -13.69
C MET A 291 1.04 19.57 -14.22
N ASP A 292 -0.17 20.11 -14.14
CA ASP A 292 -0.47 21.53 -14.35
C ASP A 292 -1.10 22.24 -13.13
N GLY A 293 -1.39 21.48 -12.06
CA GLY A 293 -1.86 21.97 -10.77
C GLY A 293 -3.38 22.03 -10.63
N GLU A 294 -4.14 21.58 -11.63
CA GLU A 294 -5.59 21.43 -11.58
C GLU A 294 -5.96 19.93 -11.61
N ASN A 295 -7.02 19.55 -10.90
CA ASN A 295 -7.64 18.23 -11.11
C ASN A 295 -8.75 18.41 -12.14
N ALA A 296 -8.62 17.83 -13.32
CA ALA A 296 -9.52 18.10 -14.43
C ALA A 296 -10.29 16.87 -14.90
N VAL A 297 -11.55 17.10 -15.28
CA VAL A 297 -12.30 16.25 -16.20
C VAL A 297 -12.18 16.86 -17.59
N LEU A 298 -11.38 16.24 -18.46
CA LEU A 298 -11.15 16.66 -19.83
C LEU A 298 -12.13 15.93 -20.76
N PHE A 299 -12.95 16.67 -21.49
CA PHE A 299 -13.88 16.11 -22.48
C PHE A 299 -13.26 16.11 -23.89
N GLY A 300 -13.29 14.97 -24.58
CA GLY A 300 -12.80 14.84 -25.95
C GLY A 300 -11.29 14.68 -26.06
N ASP A 301 -10.70 13.84 -25.18
CA ASP A 301 -9.33 13.31 -25.25
C ASP A 301 -8.29 14.22 -25.93
N PRO A 302 -8.03 15.43 -25.39
CA PRO A 302 -7.40 16.52 -26.13
C PRO A 302 -5.92 16.27 -26.49
N ASN A 303 -5.26 15.27 -25.89
CA ASN A 303 -3.89 14.89 -26.23
C ASN A 303 -3.81 13.51 -26.91
N GLY A 304 -4.94 12.86 -27.21
CA GLY A 304 -5.00 11.56 -27.88
C GLY A 304 -4.47 10.41 -27.02
N GLU A 305 -4.76 10.44 -25.71
CA GLU A 305 -4.36 9.42 -24.76
C GLU A 305 -4.93 8.02 -25.11
N VAL A 306 -6.07 7.94 -25.82
CA VAL A 306 -6.70 6.70 -26.30
C VAL A 306 -6.95 6.71 -27.82
N GLU A 307 -7.55 5.63 -28.34
CA GLU A 307 -8.12 5.59 -29.69
C GLU A 307 -9.55 6.16 -29.69
N ASP A 308 -9.84 7.13 -30.58
CA ASP A 308 -11.19 7.67 -30.81
C ASP A 308 -12.26 6.57 -31.00
N LEU A 309 -13.45 6.79 -30.46
CA LEU A 309 -14.57 5.87 -30.60
C LEU A 309 -15.22 5.98 -32.00
N ASP A 310 -15.29 4.85 -32.71
CA ASP A 310 -15.90 4.75 -34.04
C ASP A 310 -17.40 4.38 -34.02
N CYS A 311 -17.97 4.22 -32.81
CA CYS A 311 -19.35 3.83 -32.53
C CYS A 311 -19.76 2.42 -32.98
N ARG A 312 -18.80 1.52 -33.30
CA ARG A 312 -19.10 0.17 -33.82
C ARG A 312 -19.14 -0.93 -32.77
N GLY A 313 -18.71 -0.65 -31.54
CA GLY A 313 -19.08 -1.47 -30.38
C GLY A 313 -18.06 -1.56 -29.25
N ALA A 314 -16.80 -1.18 -29.47
CA ALA A 314 -15.74 -1.37 -28.49
C ALA A 314 -14.69 -0.25 -28.44
N GLY A 315 -14.02 -0.12 -27.29
CA GLY A 315 -13.06 0.95 -26.97
C GLY A 315 -13.15 1.46 -25.52
N TYR A 316 -12.19 2.31 -25.13
CA TYR A 316 -12.20 3.01 -23.84
C TYR A 316 -13.18 4.17 -23.89
N LEU A 317 -14.09 4.28 -22.92
CA LEU A 317 -15.01 5.43 -22.84
C LEU A 317 -14.41 6.60 -22.07
N ALA A 318 -13.58 6.29 -21.07
CA ALA A 318 -12.80 7.24 -20.29
C ALA A 318 -11.57 6.56 -19.67
N ILE A 319 -10.64 7.35 -19.12
CA ILE A 319 -9.55 6.91 -18.24
C ILE A 319 -9.40 7.91 -17.09
N GLY A 320 -9.38 7.40 -15.86
CA GLY A 320 -9.00 8.10 -14.64
C GLY A 320 -7.64 7.67 -14.11
N GLY A 321 -6.96 8.59 -13.42
CA GLY A 321 -5.66 8.32 -12.82
C GLY A 321 -5.27 9.35 -11.77
N TRP A 322 -4.15 9.10 -11.11
CA TRP A 322 -3.58 10.00 -10.10
C TRP A 322 -2.08 10.20 -10.32
N ARG A 323 -1.58 11.34 -9.86
CA ARG A 323 -0.16 11.66 -9.79
C ARG A 323 0.33 11.85 -8.36
N SER A 324 1.61 11.61 -8.14
CA SER A 324 2.33 11.91 -6.91
C SER A 324 3.67 12.58 -7.24
N ARG A 325 4.24 13.39 -6.34
CA ARG A 325 5.60 13.92 -6.51
C ARG A 325 6.66 12.98 -5.92
N GLY A 326 6.31 11.70 -5.79
CA GLY A 326 7.13 10.65 -5.17
C GLY A 326 7.09 10.65 -3.65
N GLU A 327 6.36 11.56 -3.01
CA GLU A 327 6.32 11.65 -1.56
C GLU A 327 5.35 10.65 -0.94
N THR A 328 5.81 9.94 0.09
CA THR A 328 4.98 8.99 0.85
C THR A 328 4.64 9.53 2.24
N ARG A 329 3.51 9.07 2.78
CA ARG A 329 3.01 9.42 4.11
C ARG A 329 2.32 8.21 4.75
N VAL A 330 2.32 8.17 6.08
CA VAL A 330 1.67 7.09 6.85
C VAL A 330 0.24 7.47 7.21
N PHE A 331 -0.72 6.58 6.94
CA PHE A 331 -2.11 6.67 7.37
C PHE A 331 -2.54 5.31 7.95
N ASN A 332 -3.22 5.31 9.11
CA ASN A 332 -3.65 4.10 9.82
C ASN A 332 -2.57 2.99 9.97
N GLY A 333 -1.30 3.38 10.08
CA GLY A 333 -0.17 2.45 10.23
C GLY A 333 0.33 1.79 8.93
N ALA A 334 -0.20 2.19 7.77
CA ALA A 334 0.30 1.81 6.45
C ALA A 334 0.87 3.02 5.70
N THR A 335 1.88 2.80 4.85
CA THR A 335 2.46 3.82 3.98
C THR A 335 1.65 3.95 2.70
N TYR A 336 1.41 5.18 2.26
CA TYR A 336 0.77 5.52 1.00
C TYR A 336 1.61 6.53 0.23
N HIS A 337 1.57 6.50 -1.10
CA HIS A 337 1.92 7.66 -1.92
C HIS A 337 0.90 8.76 -1.66
N ARG A 338 1.35 10.01 -1.51
CA ARG A 338 0.43 11.15 -1.49
C ARG A 338 0.05 11.48 -2.92
N ILE A 339 -1.25 11.46 -3.21
CA ILE A 339 -1.77 12.02 -4.43
C ILE A 339 -1.59 13.54 -4.37
N ALA A 340 -1.08 14.11 -5.46
CA ALA A 340 -0.85 15.54 -5.64
C ALA A 340 -1.80 16.16 -6.67
N GLU A 341 -2.25 15.35 -7.63
CA GLU A 341 -3.13 15.72 -8.74
C GLU A 341 -3.88 14.47 -9.20
N GLY A 342 -5.08 14.62 -9.76
CA GLY A 342 -5.84 13.52 -10.34
C GLY A 342 -6.71 14.00 -11.49
N ASP A 343 -6.61 13.32 -12.63
CA ASP A 343 -7.32 13.68 -13.85
C ASP A 343 -8.23 12.56 -14.33
N VAL A 344 -9.22 12.96 -15.13
CA VAL A 344 -10.19 12.10 -15.79
C VAL A 344 -10.32 12.58 -17.23
N ILE A 345 -10.21 11.67 -18.18
CA ILE A 345 -10.34 11.97 -19.61
C ILE A 345 -11.50 11.18 -20.19
N LEU A 346 -12.44 11.84 -20.85
CA LEU A 346 -13.51 11.19 -21.62
C LEU A 346 -13.16 11.20 -23.11
N ASN A 347 -13.35 10.07 -23.76
CA ASN A 347 -12.88 9.83 -25.13
C ASN A 347 -13.67 10.61 -26.19
N ASN A 348 -13.02 10.90 -27.32
CA ASN A 348 -13.64 11.36 -28.56
C ASN A 348 -14.72 10.38 -29.06
N GLY A 349 -15.79 10.91 -29.64
CA GLY A 349 -16.86 10.11 -30.27
C GLY A 349 -17.88 9.50 -29.30
N LEU A 350 -17.85 9.88 -28.01
CA LEU A 350 -18.74 9.32 -26.98
C LEU A 350 -20.24 9.63 -27.22
N GLU A 351 -20.55 10.61 -28.08
CA GLU A 351 -21.91 11.07 -28.43
C GLU A 351 -22.85 9.95 -28.89
N CYS A 352 -22.34 8.92 -29.58
CA CYS A 352 -23.16 7.81 -30.05
C CYS A 352 -23.58 6.86 -28.93
N TYR A 353 -22.71 6.63 -27.94
CA TYR A 353 -23.06 5.88 -26.73
C TYR A 353 -24.06 6.68 -25.89
N LEU A 354 -23.97 8.02 -25.91
CA LEU A 354 -24.99 8.89 -25.32
C LEU A 354 -26.33 8.82 -26.05
N ALA A 355 -26.34 8.81 -27.37
CA ALA A 355 -27.57 8.63 -28.15
C ALA A 355 -28.25 7.27 -27.87
N ALA A 356 -27.47 6.23 -27.55
CA ALA A 356 -27.97 4.91 -27.15
C ALA A 356 -28.33 4.79 -25.64
N ALA A 357 -27.81 5.68 -24.79
CA ALA A 357 -27.99 5.60 -23.35
C ALA A 357 -29.44 5.93 -22.93
N ARG A 358 -30.01 5.13 -22.02
CA ARG A 358 -31.38 5.32 -21.52
C ARG A 358 -31.59 6.69 -20.88
N LYS A 359 -30.53 7.23 -20.24
CA LYS A 359 -30.48 8.60 -19.70
C LYS A 359 -29.03 9.13 -19.84
N PRO A 360 -28.71 9.91 -20.90
CA PRO A 360 -27.33 10.30 -21.21
C PRO A 360 -26.60 11.02 -20.08
N SER A 361 -27.29 11.93 -19.40
CA SER A 361 -26.80 12.68 -18.24
C SER A 361 -26.38 11.75 -17.07
N GLN A 362 -27.17 10.70 -16.76
CA GLN A 362 -26.80 9.75 -15.71
C GLN A 362 -25.71 8.75 -16.14
N TYR A 363 -25.56 8.53 -17.45
CA TYR A 363 -24.48 7.72 -18.01
C TYR A 363 -23.12 8.42 -17.86
N ILE A 364 -23.00 9.69 -18.26
CA ILE A 364 -21.78 10.49 -18.07
C ILE A 364 -21.49 10.74 -16.59
N GLU A 365 -22.52 11.03 -15.78
CA GLU A 365 -22.35 11.14 -14.33
C GLU A 365 -21.72 9.88 -13.74
N ARG A 366 -22.20 8.69 -14.14
CA ARG A 366 -21.61 7.42 -13.68
C ARG A 366 -20.19 7.23 -14.22
N LEU A 367 -19.91 7.62 -15.48
CA LEU A 367 -18.58 7.50 -16.09
C LEU A 367 -17.57 8.38 -15.36
N ILE A 368 -17.86 9.66 -15.18
CA ILE A 368 -17.05 10.58 -14.37
C ILE A 368 -16.92 10.03 -12.94
N GLY A 369 -18.01 9.53 -12.34
CA GLY A 369 -17.99 8.92 -11.01
C GLY A 369 -16.99 7.77 -10.88
N HIS A 370 -16.94 6.88 -11.88
CA HIS A 370 -16.00 5.77 -11.96
C HIS A 370 -14.55 6.26 -12.02
N GLU A 371 -14.23 7.14 -12.97
CA GLU A 371 -12.85 7.62 -13.15
C GLU A 371 -12.36 8.48 -11.97
N ILE A 372 -13.25 9.22 -11.30
CA ILE A 372 -12.93 9.91 -10.04
C ILE A 372 -12.54 8.90 -8.93
N GLY A 373 -13.10 7.68 -8.95
CA GLY A 373 -12.64 6.60 -8.08
C GLY A 373 -11.18 6.22 -8.33
N HIS A 374 -10.75 6.17 -9.59
CA HIS A 374 -9.33 6.00 -9.92
C HIS A 374 -8.49 7.19 -9.46
N ALA A 375 -8.94 8.43 -9.66
CA ALA A 375 -8.28 9.64 -9.14
C ALA A 375 -8.26 9.73 -7.59
N LEU A 376 -9.08 8.94 -6.90
CA LEU A 376 -9.06 8.74 -5.45
C LEU A 376 -8.13 7.59 -5.00
N GLY A 377 -7.53 6.83 -5.92
CA GLY A 377 -6.68 5.66 -5.63
C GLY A 377 -7.43 4.32 -5.53
N ILE A 378 -8.69 4.25 -5.96
CA ILE A 378 -9.49 3.02 -5.97
C ILE A 378 -9.33 2.31 -7.32
N GLY A 379 -9.19 0.98 -7.30
CA GLY A 379 -9.16 0.16 -8.52
C GLY A 379 -10.50 -0.53 -8.79
N HIS A 380 -10.64 -1.23 -9.92
CA HIS A 380 -11.89 -1.93 -10.24
C HIS A 380 -12.33 -2.92 -9.14
N SER A 381 -13.63 -2.96 -8.86
CA SER A 381 -14.25 -3.93 -7.92
C SER A 381 -14.09 -5.37 -8.40
N SER A 382 -14.17 -5.57 -9.72
CA SER A 382 -13.88 -6.80 -10.43
C SER A 382 -13.64 -6.48 -11.91
N GLU A 383 -12.80 -7.29 -12.56
CA GLU A 383 -12.54 -7.26 -14.02
C GLU A 383 -13.16 -8.48 -14.72
N ASN A 384 -14.00 -9.22 -14.00
CA ASN A 384 -14.69 -10.41 -14.48
C ASN A 384 -15.98 -10.00 -15.20
N ALA A 385 -16.00 -10.03 -16.54
CA ALA A 385 -17.20 -9.70 -17.35
C ALA A 385 -18.47 -10.50 -16.97
N ASN A 386 -18.29 -11.67 -16.34
CA ASN A 386 -19.34 -12.56 -15.88
C ASN A 386 -19.45 -12.59 -14.34
N GLU A 387 -19.08 -11.49 -13.65
CA GLU A 387 -18.94 -11.44 -12.20
C GLU A 387 -20.21 -11.94 -11.47
N PRO A 388 -20.18 -13.10 -10.79
CA PRO A 388 -21.38 -13.66 -10.17
C PRO A 388 -21.85 -12.81 -8.97
N ARG A 389 -20.93 -12.12 -8.27
CA ARG A 389 -21.29 -11.29 -7.11
C ARG A 389 -21.90 -9.97 -7.58
N ALA A 390 -23.21 -9.83 -7.40
CA ALA A 390 -23.91 -8.57 -7.67
C ALA A 390 -23.31 -7.36 -6.92
N ALA A 391 -22.74 -7.56 -5.73
CA ALA A 391 -22.07 -6.49 -4.98
C ALA A 391 -20.86 -5.89 -5.72
N LEU A 392 -20.07 -6.74 -6.42
CA LEU A 392 -18.92 -6.30 -7.20
C LEU A 392 -19.38 -5.80 -8.58
N ARG A 393 -20.21 -6.59 -9.29
CA ARG A 393 -20.68 -6.31 -10.66
C ARG A 393 -21.54 -5.04 -10.77
N ASN A 394 -22.31 -4.71 -9.74
CA ASN A 394 -23.18 -3.53 -9.78
C ASN A 394 -22.47 -2.26 -9.29
N ALA A 395 -21.30 -2.40 -8.63
CA ALA A 395 -20.51 -1.30 -8.06
C ALA A 395 -20.27 -0.19 -9.09
N LEU A 396 -20.04 1.04 -8.62
CA LEU A 396 -19.61 2.13 -9.48
C LEU A 396 -18.28 1.76 -10.16
N MET A 397 -17.35 1.23 -9.38
CA MET A 397 -16.01 0.78 -9.77
C MET A 397 -15.97 -0.58 -10.47
N TYR A 398 -17.10 -1.18 -10.86
CA TYR A 398 -17.04 -2.31 -11.78
C TYR A 398 -16.46 -1.83 -13.11
N PHE A 399 -15.50 -2.57 -13.68
CA PHE A 399 -14.78 -2.19 -14.92
C PHE A 399 -15.66 -1.93 -16.13
N GLN A 400 -16.96 -2.17 -15.96
CA GLN A 400 -17.98 -1.93 -16.94
C GLN A 400 -19.18 -1.09 -16.38
N LEU A 401 -19.63 -0.07 -17.13
CA LEU A 401 -20.73 0.93 -16.98
C LEU A 401 -21.92 0.87 -18.00
N SER A 402 -23.10 0.33 -17.66
CA SER A 402 -24.13 0.00 -18.67
C SER A 402 -24.92 1.20 -19.17
N HIS A 403 -25.11 1.28 -20.50
CA HIS A 403 -25.93 2.31 -21.15
C HIS A 403 -27.42 2.21 -20.78
N ARG A 404 -27.85 1.07 -20.22
CA ARG A 404 -29.21 0.85 -19.68
C ARG A 404 -29.28 1.17 -18.20
N ASP A 405 -28.18 1.02 -17.47
CA ASP A 405 -28.11 1.46 -16.09
C ASP A 405 -28.24 2.99 -16.04
N ALA A 406 -29.11 3.45 -15.16
CA ALA A 406 -29.44 4.87 -15.03
C ALA A 406 -29.66 5.23 -13.55
N ARG A 407 -28.73 4.76 -12.72
CA ARG A 407 -28.62 5.09 -11.30
C ARG A 407 -27.61 6.21 -11.00
N GLY A 408 -26.95 6.77 -12.03
CA GLY A 408 -25.94 7.81 -11.86
C GLY A 408 -24.70 7.28 -11.16
N ALA A 409 -23.93 8.16 -10.51
CA ALA A 409 -22.70 7.81 -9.79
C ALA A 409 -22.94 7.16 -8.41
N GLU A 410 -24.11 6.55 -8.16
CA GLU A 410 -24.46 5.98 -6.86
C GLU A 410 -23.43 4.92 -6.40
N LEU A 411 -22.75 5.19 -5.28
CA LEU A 411 -21.86 4.24 -4.62
C LEU A 411 -22.66 3.06 -4.05
N LEU A 412 -22.14 1.85 -4.23
CA LEU A 412 -22.61 0.65 -3.55
C LEU A 412 -21.57 0.17 -2.52
N ALA A 413 -21.83 -0.98 -1.91
CA ALA A 413 -21.05 -1.48 -0.78
C ALA A 413 -19.54 -1.67 -1.08
N ASP A 414 -19.16 -2.11 -2.28
CA ASP A 414 -17.75 -2.25 -2.68
C ASP A 414 -17.06 -0.88 -2.72
N ASP A 415 -17.65 0.08 -3.45
CA ASP A 415 -17.14 1.44 -3.62
C ASP A 415 -16.98 2.15 -2.26
N ALA A 416 -17.99 2.00 -1.39
CA ALA A 416 -17.99 2.53 -0.04
C ALA A 416 -16.88 1.89 0.84
N GLN A 417 -16.67 0.57 0.74
CA GLN A 417 -15.60 -0.10 1.48
C GLN A 417 -14.21 0.30 0.97
N ALA A 418 -14.03 0.48 -0.34
CA ALA A 418 -12.79 0.96 -0.93
C ALA A 418 -12.45 2.38 -0.44
N LEU A 419 -13.43 3.28 -0.49
CA LEU A 419 -13.29 4.65 0.01
C LEU A 419 -13.00 4.66 1.53
N GLN A 420 -13.70 3.82 2.30
CA GLN A 420 -13.45 3.68 3.74
C GLN A 420 -12.04 3.15 4.02
N ALA A 421 -11.52 2.19 3.26
CA ALA A 421 -10.18 1.67 3.49
C ALA A 421 -9.07 2.71 3.26
N LEU A 422 -9.26 3.62 2.30
CA LEU A 422 -8.34 4.72 2.03
C LEU A 422 -8.54 5.91 2.98
N TYR A 423 -9.77 6.25 3.34
CA TYR A 423 -10.08 7.56 3.93
C TYR A 423 -10.79 7.51 5.28
N ARG A 424 -11.32 6.38 5.74
CA ARG A 424 -11.99 6.30 7.04
C ARG A 424 -10.98 6.59 8.15
N PRO A 425 -11.18 7.63 8.98
CA PRO A 425 -10.33 7.88 10.12
C PRO A 425 -10.43 6.67 11.06
N PRO A 426 -9.37 6.35 11.80
CA PRO A 426 -9.46 5.28 12.78
C PRO A 426 -10.57 5.66 13.78
N PRO A 427 -11.40 4.70 14.22
CA PRO A 427 -12.51 5.01 15.11
C PRO A 427 -11.99 5.77 16.34
N PRO A 428 -12.68 6.84 16.79
CA PRO A 428 -12.29 7.56 17.99
C PRO A 428 -12.07 6.57 19.12
N LEU A 429 -10.87 6.62 19.69
CA LEU A 429 -10.46 5.67 20.70
C LEU A 429 -11.41 5.77 21.90
N PRO A 430 -11.84 4.65 22.50
CA PRO A 430 -12.57 4.68 23.76
C PRO A 430 -11.88 5.63 24.75
N PRO A 431 -12.60 6.40 25.58
CA PRO A 431 -11.98 7.31 26.53
C PRO A 431 -10.95 6.59 27.42
N GLY A 432 -9.66 6.86 27.20
CA GLY A 432 -8.53 6.21 27.89
C GLY A 432 -7.78 5.13 27.09
N ALA A 433 -8.32 4.65 25.96
CA ALA A 433 -7.61 3.75 25.05
C ALA A 433 -6.47 4.47 24.31
N CYS A 434 -5.43 3.71 23.94
CA CYS A 434 -4.20 4.27 23.41
C CYS A 434 -4.24 4.48 21.90
N PRO A 435 -3.85 5.66 21.36
CA PRO A 435 -3.82 5.85 19.92
C PRO A 435 -2.83 4.93 19.21
N ALA A 436 -3.16 4.61 17.95
CA ALA A 436 -2.20 3.99 17.04
C ALA A 436 -0.92 4.82 16.97
N ASN A 437 0.23 4.16 16.82
CA ASN A 437 1.55 4.80 16.79
C ASN A 437 1.89 5.63 18.05
N THR A 438 1.26 5.34 19.19
CA THR A 438 1.51 6.00 20.48
C THR A 438 1.88 4.99 21.57
N LEU A 439 2.83 5.31 22.45
CA LEU A 439 3.01 4.60 23.72
C LEU A 439 2.16 5.31 24.79
N CYS A 440 1.20 4.61 25.37
CA CYS A 440 0.43 5.14 26.50
C CYS A 440 0.93 4.56 27.81
N LEU A 441 1.64 5.37 28.60
CA LEU A 441 2.42 4.96 29.76
C LEU A 441 1.87 5.57 31.06
N LEU A 442 2.20 4.96 32.21
CA LEU A 442 1.68 5.24 33.55
C LEU A 442 0.14 5.31 33.59
N GLY A 443 -0.51 4.16 33.40
CA GLY A 443 -1.97 4.05 33.36
C GLY A 443 -2.61 4.75 32.18
N GLY A 444 -1.83 5.04 31.12
CA GLY A 444 -2.27 5.84 29.98
C GLY A 444 -2.39 7.34 30.27
N ARG A 445 -1.72 7.85 31.32
CA ARG A 445 -1.55 9.28 31.60
C ARG A 445 -0.66 9.96 30.56
N PHE A 446 0.40 9.29 30.11
CA PHE A 446 1.36 9.85 29.16
C PHE A 446 1.17 9.26 27.77
N GLU A 447 0.96 10.11 26.77
CA GLU A 447 1.02 9.75 25.34
C GLU A 447 2.42 10.08 24.81
N VAL A 448 3.11 9.10 24.22
CA VAL A 448 4.41 9.28 23.57
C VAL A 448 4.29 8.94 22.09
N THR A 449 4.58 9.89 21.21
CA THR A 449 4.71 9.69 19.76
C THR A 449 6.10 10.09 19.31
N ALA A 450 6.49 9.77 18.07
CA ALA A 450 7.62 10.43 17.44
C ALA A 450 7.39 10.68 15.94
N THR A 451 8.07 11.68 15.39
CA THR A 451 8.26 11.86 13.94
C THR A 451 9.73 11.63 13.59
N TRP A 452 10.02 11.33 12.34
CA TRP A 452 11.38 11.11 11.85
C TRP A 452 11.60 11.70 10.46
N ARG A 453 12.86 11.98 10.13
CA ARG A 453 13.33 12.46 8.83
C ARG A 453 14.68 11.82 8.51
N ASN A 454 14.76 11.16 7.37
CA ASN A 454 16.02 10.77 6.76
C ASN A 454 16.63 11.98 6.06
N GLN A 455 17.64 12.58 6.68
CA GLN A 455 18.35 13.75 6.16
C GLN A 455 19.19 13.47 4.89
N PHE A 456 19.43 12.20 4.55
CA PHE A 456 20.26 11.82 3.41
C PHE A 456 19.48 11.76 2.09
N ASN A 457 18.17 11.44 2.14
CA ASN A 457 17.31 11.34 0.95
C ASN A 457 15.98 12.13 1.05
N GLY A 458 15.73 12.81 2.17
CA GLY A 458 14.55 13.66 2.36
C GLY A 458 13.29 12.92 2.84
N ALA A 459 13.26 11.59 2.87
CA ALA A 459 12.11 10.83 3.36
C ALA A 459 11.77 11.19 4.82
N SER A 460 10.50 11.17 5.20
CA SER A 460 10.06 11.49 6.57
C SER A 460 8.74 10.81 6.91
N GLY A 461 8.41 10.72 8.20
CA GLY A 461 7.19 10.07 8.64
C GLY A 461 6.88 10.20 10.13
N VAL A 462 5.80 9.55 10.53
CA VAL A 462 5.46 9.32 11.95
C VAL A 462 6.00 7.94 12.33
N ALA A 463 6.71 7.87 13.46
CA ALA A 463 7.20 6.61 13.98
C ALA A 463 6.03 5.76 14.50
N GLY A 464 6.04 4.46 14.19
CA GLY A 464 5.17 3.51 14.87
C GLY A 464 5.66 3.19 16.27
N ALA A 465 4.78 2.65 17.11
CA ALA A 465 5.03 2.47 18.54
C ALA A 465 4.66 1.06 19.03
N ILE A 466 5.47 0.50 19.93
CA ILE A 466 5.25 -0.81 20.55
C ILE A 466 5.42 -0.66 22.08
N LYS A 467 4.31 -0.76 22.84
CA LYS A 467 4.35 -0.71 24.31
C LYS A 467 4.97 -2.01 24.86
N ALA A 468 6.06 -1.87 25.62
CA ALA A 468 6.77 -2.99 26.25
C ALA A 468 6.30 -3.23 27.70
N SER A 469 5.97 -2.16 28.42
CA SER A 469 5.38 -2.20 29.77
C SER A 469 4.62 -0.91 30.03
N ASP A 470 4.02 -0.75 31.22
CA ASP A 470 3.39 0.53 31.57
C ASP A 470 4.38 1.67 31.79
N VAL A 471 5.68 1.37 31.88
CA VAL A 471 6.76 2.33 32.07
C VAL A 471 7.73 2.38 30.89
N ALA A 472 7.53 1.62 29.81
CA ALA A 472 8.49 1.56 28.69
C ALA A 472 7.89 1.08 27.36
N GLY A 473 8.55 1.40 26.25
CA GLY A 473 8.22 0.90 24.91
C GLY A 473 9.30 1.20 23.89
N TYR A 474 9.02 0.87 22.63
CA TYR A 474 9.91 1.07 21.48
C TYR A 474 9.22 1.93 20.41
N LEU A 475 10.01 2.63 19.62
CA LEU A 475 9.56 3.38 18.45
C LEU A 475 10.37 2.93 17.22
N TYR A 476 9.71 2.87 16.06
CA TYR A 476 10.28 2.44 14.78
C TYR A 476 9.85 3.37 13.65
N PHE A 477 10.66 3.51 12.60
CA PHE A 477 10.41 4.54 11.56
C PHE A 477 9.64 4.03 10.35
N THR A 478 10.20 3.07 9.61
CA THR A 478 9.61 2.51 8.37
C THR A 478 9.23 1.03 8.52
N ASP A 479 10.10 0.23 9.13
CA ASP A 479 9.86 -1.18 9.43
C ASP A 479 9.55 -1.37 10.93
N ARG A 480 8.43 -2.05 11.22
CA ARG A 480 8.00 -2.42 12.58
C ARG A 480 9.00 -3.32 13.32
N ASN A 481 9.94 -3.94 12.59
CA ASN A 481 10.97 -4.80 13.13
C ASN A 481 12.33 -4.10 13.35
N ASN A 482 12.53 -2.88 12.85
CA ASN A 482 13.75 -2.10 13.11
C ASN A 482 13.51 -1.11 14.26
N TYR A 483 14.06 -1.40 15.44
CA TYR A 483 13.87 -0.54 16.62
C TYR A 483 14.88 0.59 16.63
N GLU A 484 14.42 1.75 16.20
CA GLU A 484 15.22 2.98 16.15
C GLU A 484 15.40 3.57 17.56
N LEU A 485 14.38 3.42 18.43
CA LEU A 485 14.35 3.97 19.77
C LEU A 485 13.77 3.00 20.81
N ILE A 486 14.34 3.02 22.02
CA ILE A 486 13.70 2.57 23.26
C ILE A 486 13.30 3.79 24.09
N PHE A 487 12.19 3.74 24.80
CA PHE A 487 11.68 4.82 25.64
C PHE A 487 11.23 4.26 27.00
N LYS A 488 11.42 5.03 28.07
CA LYS A 488 11.02 4.68 29.44
C LYS A 488 10.52 5.92 30.20
N ILE A 489 9.56 5.76 31.10
CA ILE A 489 9.08 6.79 31.99
C ILE A 489 8.78 6.21 33.39
N LEU A 490 9.25 6.85 34.45
CA LEU A 490 9.17 6.35 35.83
C LEU A 490 8.71 7.45 36.80
N ASP A 491 7.72 7.16 37.64
CA ASP A 491 7.32 8.04 38.75
C ASP A 491 8.16 7.75 40.01
N PHE A 492 8.73 8.80 40.60
CA PHE A 492 9.50 8.76 41.84
C PHE A 492 8.75 9.41 43.02
N GLY A 493 7.43 9.54 42.94
CA GLY A 493 6.56 10.06 44.01
C GLY A 493 6.55 11.58 44.16
N GLY A 494 7.23 12.30 43.27
CA GLY A 494 7.30 13.77 43.25
C GLY A 494 7.66 14.31 41.85
N THR A 495 8.59 13.64 41.18
CA THR A 495 8.95 13.89 39.76
C THR A 495 8.77 12.62 38.94
N ILE A 496 8.42 12.79 37.67
CA ILE A 496 8.36 11.73 36.67
C ILE A 496 9.55 11.89 35.72
N LYS A 497 10.40 10.88 35.65
CA LYS A 497 11.62 10.86 34.83
C LYS A 497 11.38 10.14 33.52
N VAL A 498 11.84 10.71 32.41
CA VAL A 498 11.83 10.12 31.07
C VAL A 498 13.23 9.67 30.72
N PHE A 499 13.36 8.51 30.06
CA PHE A 499 14.59 7.99 29.48
C PHE A 499 14.29 7.59 28.04
N TYR A 500 15.27 7.68 27.16
CA TYR A 500 15.25 7.02 25.87
C TYR A 500 16.63 6.49 25.52
N GLY A 501 16.67 5.50 24.64
CA GLY A 501 17.87 5.00 23.97
C GLY A 501 17.63 5.06 22.47
N GLN A 502 18.67 5.22 21.67
CA GLN A 502 18.55 5.21 20.20
C GLN A 502 19.60 4.32 19.56
N LEU A 503 19.23 3.75 18.43
CA LEU A 503 20.03 2.86 17.59
C LEU A 503 20.08 3.39 16.14
N THR A 504 19.91 4.71 15.99
CA THR A 504 19.67 5.37 14.70
C THR A 504 20.54 6.61 14.51
N ASN A 505 20.87 6.89 13.26
CA ASN A 505 21.51 8.14 12.82
C ASN A 505 20.53 9.07 12.07
N LEU A 506 19.26 8.69 11.90
CA LEU A 506 18.23 9.50 11.26
C LEU A 506 17.64 10.51 12.26
N GLN A 507 17.24 11.68 11.78
CA GLN A 507 16.64 12.73 12.63
C GLN A 507 15.27 12.27 13.16
N PHE A 508 14.96 12.53 14.43
CA PHE A 508 13.64 12.31 15.01
C PHE A 508 13.21 13.41 15.97
N THR A 509 11.91 13.46 16.27
CA THR A 509 11.31 14.24 17.37
C THR A 509 10.31 13.36 18.11
N ILE A 510 10.67 12.90 19.32
CA ILE A 510 9.75 12.32 20.29
C ILE A 510 8.90 13.46 20.89
N SER A 511 7.60 13.24 21.05
CA SER A 511 6.69 14.12 21.78
C SER A 511 6.02 13.34 22.91
N VAL A 512 6.03 13.90 24.12
CA VAL A 512 5.46 13.30 25.34
C VAL A 512 4.45 14.26 25.93
N LYS A 513 3.20 13.81 26.06
CA LYS A 513 2.07 14.60 26.55
C LYS A 513 1.51 14.02 27.84
N ASP A 514 1.47 14.81 28.90
CA ASP A 514 0.74 14.50 30.13
C ASP A 514 -0.74 14.84 29.97
N LYS A 515 -1.59 13.84 29.74
CA LYS A 515 -3.05 14.03 29.57
C LYS A 515 -3.73 14.63 30.79
N ARG A 516 -3.13 14.55 31.98
CA ARG A 516 -3.73 15.07 33.21
C ARG A 516 -3.48 16.58 33.38
N THR A 517 -2.33 17.08 32.92
CA THR A 517 -1.97 18.51 33.05
C THR A 517 -2.03 19.28 31.73
N GLY A 518 -2.12 18.58 30.59
CA GLY A 518 -2.03 19.16 29.25
C GLY A 518 -0.60 19.49 28.82
N ALA A 519 0.40 19.35 29.69
CA ALA A 519 1.78 19.68 29.40
C ALA A 519 2.39 18.74 28.34
N ILE A 520 3.15 19.30 27.40
CA ILE A 520 3.87 18.57 26.34
C ILE A 520 5.36 18.89 26.45
N LYS A 521 6.20 17.87 26.31
CA LYS A 521 7.66 18.00 26.10
C LYS A 521 8.08 17.25 24.86
N THR A 522 9.09 17.76 24.16
CA THR A 522 9.68 17.12 22.98
C THR A 522 11.16 16.80 23.20
N TYR A 523 11.65 15.75 22.53
CA TYR A 523 13.04 15.31 22.56
C TYR A 523 13.47 14.96 21.14
N THR A 524 14.52 15.60 20.64
CA THR A 524 15.08 15.37 19.29
C THR A 524 16.48 14.80 19.40
N ASN A 525 16.88 13.93 18.48
CA ASN A 525 18.30 13.54 18.39
C ASN A 525 19.11 14.40 17.42
N THR A 526 20.41 14.25 17.56
CA THR A 526 21.39 14.47 16.50
C THR A 526 22.09 13.13 16.12
N PRO A 527 22.75 13.05 14.95
CA PRO A 527 23.39 11.81 14.50
C PRO A 527 24.48 11.33 15.48
N GLY A 528 24.45 10.04 15.83
CA GLY A 528 25.47 9.40 16.68
C GLY A 528 25.17 9.35 18.18
N GLU A 529 24.07 9.95 18.64
CA GLU A 529 23.59 9.77 20.02
C GLU A 529 23.15 8.31 20.28
N CYS A 530 23.07 7.93 21.56
CA CYS A 530 22.63 6.60 22.01
C CYS A 530 21.39 6.64 22.92
N GLY A 531 20.81 7.84 23.15
CA GLY A 531 19.71 8.05 24.09
C GLY A 531 19.81 9.32 24.93
N GLY A 532 18.85 9.50 25.85
CA GLY A 532 18.79 10.61 26.80
C GLY A 532 18.01 10.28 28.08
N LEU A 533 18.08 11.18 29.07
CA LEU A 533 17.36 11.06 30.36
C LEU A 533 16.94 12.44 30.87
N ASP A 534 15.64 12.74 30.82
CA ASP A 534 15.04 13.90 31.48
C ASP A 534 14.60 13.53 32.91
N GLN A 535 15.37 13.97 33.90
CA GLN A 535 15.10 13.70 35.32
C GLN A 535 13.98 14.55 35.92
N ASN A 536 13.46 15.54 35.19
CA ASN A 536 12.39 16.43 35.59
C ASN A 536 11.31 16.48 34.50
N GLY A 537 11.03 15.32 33.87
CA GLY A 537 10.07 15.16 32.79
C GLY A 537 8.76 15.87 33.10
N PHE A 538 8.06 15.43 34.15
CA PHE A 538 6.77 16.00 34.52
C PHE A 538 6.57 16.02 36.06
N PRO A 539 5.79 16.99 36.59
CA PRO A 539 5.38 16.95 37.99
C PRO A 539 4.48 15.74 38.27
N SER A 540 4.80 14.95 39.30
CA SER A 540 3.97 13.80 39.68
C SER A 540 2.60 14.26 40.18
N ALA A 541 2.55 15.37 40.94
CA ALA A 541 1.42 15.99 41.63
C ALA A 541 0.48 14.99 42.35
N SER A 542 0.62 14.92 43.66
CA SER A 542 -0.16 14.04 44.54
C SER A 542 -1.66 14.36 44.47
N VAL A 543 -2.45 13.43 43.93
CA VAL A 543 -3.86 13.33 44.30
C VAL A 543 -3.91 12.53 45.60
N ALA A 544 -4.46 13.11 46.66
CA ALA A 544 -4.67 12.43 47.93
C ALA A 544 -5.79 11.39 47.79
N ALA A 545 -5.45 10.20 47.31
CA ALA A 545 -6.28 9.00 47.39
C ALA A 545 -5.51 7.94 48.18
N SER A 546 -6.09 7.54 49.31
CA SER A 546 -5.56 6.66 50.37
C SER A 546 -4.54 5.59 49.95
N PHE A 547 -3.25 5.95 49.89
CA PHE A 547 -2.18 4.97 49.99
C PHE A 547 -1.98 4.57 51.45
N ALA A 548 -2.23 3.29 51.75
CA ALA A 548 -1.87 2.70 53.02
C ALA A 548 -0.37 2.90 53.30
N ARG A 549 -0.07 3.33 54.52
CA ARG A 549 1.21 3.92 54.96
C ARG A 549 2.37 2.91 54.93
N VAL A 550 3.10 2.81 53.81
CA VAL A 550 4.44 2.21 53.82
C VAL A 550 5.42 3.22 54.44
N LYS A 551 5.85 2.97 55.67
CA LYS A 551 6.85 3.80 56.35
C LYS A 551 8.19 3.68 55.63
N SER A 552 8.68 4.80 55.07
CA SER A 552 10.10 4.95 54.74
C SER A 552 10.92 4.70 56.00
N ARG A 553 11.55 3.53 56.09
CA ARG A 553 12.65 3.30 57.04
C ARG A 553 13.79 4.22 56.63
N ARG A 554 14.49 4.82 57.60
CA ARG A 554 15.81 5.42 57.34
C ARG A 554 16.63 4.37 56.61
N GLY A 555 17.02 4.67 55.36
CA GLY A 555 17.85 3.78 54.56
C GLY A 555 19.09 3.41 55.36
N ARG A 556 19.39 2.11 55.44
CA ARG A 556 20.58 1.63 56.14
C ARG A 556 21.79 2.29 55.48
N ALA A 557 22.67 2.90 56.27
CA ALA A 557 23.90 3.48 55.72
C ALA A 557 24.64 2.38 54.93
N VAL A 558 24.94 2.68 53.67
CA VAL A 558 25.68 1.75 52.81
C VAL A 558 27.01 1.47 53.50
N THR A 559 27.36 0.19 53.66
CA THR A 559 28.58 -0.17 54.39
C THR A 559 29.77 0.22 53.53
N ARG A 560 30.53 1.22 53.99
CA ARG A 560 31.72 1.70 53.31
C ARG A 560 32.73 0.56 53.16
N GLY A 561 33.25 0.39 51.95
CA GLY A 561 34.32 -0.57 51.70
C GLY A 561 35.71 0.01 51.80
N ASN A 562 36.64 -0.76 51.26
CA ASN A 562 38.09 -0.60 51.38
C ASN A 562 38.80 -0.66 50.02
N CYS A 563 38.06 -0.51 48.91
CA CYS A 563 38.63 -0.33 47.58
C CYS A 563 39.54 0.90 47.53
N ARG A 564 40.70 0.78 46.86
CA ARG A 564 41.61 1.88 46.56
C ARG A 564 41.77 1.98 45.04
N PRO A 565 41.52 3.15 44.41
CA PRO A 565 41.64 3.29 42.97
C PRO A 565 43.11 3.35 42.55
N ASP A 566 43.42 2.81 41.38
CA ASP A 566 44.75 2.80 40.76
C ASP A 566 44.64 2.90 39.22
N ALA A 567 45.67 2.47 38.48
CA ALA A 567 45.72 2.56 37.03
C ALA A 567 44.73 1.61 36.30
N ASP A 568 44.33 0.50 36.93
CA ASP A 568 43.46 -0.55 36.36
C ASP A 568 42.14 -0.73 37.13
N THR A 569 42.01 -0.15 38.33
CA THR A 569 40.92 -0.38 39.28
C THR A 569 40.09 0.88 39.56
N MET A 570 38.79 0.78 39.36
CA MET A 570 37.79 1.81 39.67
C MET A 570 36.92 1.42 40.87
N CYS A 571 36.82 2.29 41.88
CA CYS A 571 35.96 2.07 43.04
C CYS A 571 34.57 2.72 42.87
N LEU A 572 33.48 2.01 43.18
CA LEU A 572 32.09 2.47 43.22
C LEU A 572 31.43 2.14 44.58
N LEU A 573 30.25 2.75 44.79
CA LEU A 573 29.36 2.62 45.93
C LEU A 573 30.06 2.75 47.30
N ASP A 574 30.44 3.97 47.69
CA ASP A 574 31.19 4.24 48.95
C ASP A 574 32.40 3.31 49.17
N ASP A 575 33.19 3.18 48.11
CA ASP A 575 34.42 2.38 48.05
C ASP A 575 34.19 0.87 48.33
N ARG A 576 32.93 0.42 48.28
CA ARG A 576 32.51 -0.97 48.45
C ARG A 576 32.79 -1.82 47.22
N PHE A 577 32.62 -1.30 46.01
CA PHE A 577 32.72 -2.08 44.77
C PHE A 577 34.03 -1.73 44.03
N ALA A 578 34.91 -2.71 43.77
CA ALA A 578 36.08 -2.56 42.91
C ALA A 578 35.78 -3.10 41.50
N LEU A 579 36.05 -2.32 40.45
CA LEU A 579 35.74 -2.62 39.05
C LEU A 579 37.01 -2.57 38.21
N GLU A 580 37.22 -3.58 37.38
CA GLU A 580 38.39 -3.76 36.53
C GLU A 580 37.93 -4.27 35.15
N MET A 581 38.67 -4.01 34.07
CA MET A 581 38.32 -4.58 32.76
C MET A 581 39.53 -5.10 31.99
N SER A 582 39.32 -6.09 31.11
CA SER A 582 40.24 -6.50 30.03
C SER A 582 39.50 -6.50 28.69
N TRP A 583 40.21 -6.46 27.56
CA TRP A 583 39.60 -6.43 26.23
C TRP A 583 40.47 -7.10 25.15
N ARG A 584 39.84 -7.46 24.02
CA ARG A 584 40.47 -8.06 22.85
C ARG A 584 39.79 -7.62 21.55
N ASN A 585 40.57 -7.21 20.56
CA ASN A 585 40.12 -7.01 19.19
C ASN A 585 40.22 -8.34 18.44
N GLN A 586 39.06 -8.88 18.06
CA GLN A 586 38.95 -10.13 17.30
C GLN A 586 39.44 -10.03 15.85
N TYR A 587 39.50 -8.83 15.26
CA TYR A 587 39.79 -8.63 13.85
C TYR A 587 41.29 -8.62 13.54
N ASP A 588 42.11 -8.07 14.45
CA ASP A 588 43.59 -8.03 14.34
C ASP A 588 44.32 -8.84 15.43
N GLY A 589 43.61 -9.29 16.47
CA GLY A 589 44.13 -10.09 17.57
C GLY A 589 44.74 -9.32 18.74
N SER A 590 44.77 -7.98 18.70
CA SER A 590 45.28 -7.13 19.79
C SER A 590 44.42 -7.24 21.06
N SER A 591 45.00 -6.98 22.23
CA SER A 591 44.32 -7.11 23.53
C SER A 591 45.01 -6.32 24.63
N GLY A 592 44.29 -5.94 25.69
CA GLY A 592 44.86 -5.21 26.81
C GLY A 592 43.99 -5.17 28.06
N ARG A 593 44.42 -4.40 29.06
CA ARG A 593 43.55 -3.99 30.17
C ARG A 593 42.68 -2.82 29.71
N GLY A 594 41.43 -2.85 30.14
CA GLY A 594 40.49 -1.79 29.88
C GLY A 594 40.73 -0.66 30.86
N LEU A 595 41.09 0.50 30.34
CA LEU A 595 41.45 1.65 31.15
C LEU A 595 40.20 2.12 31.91
N PRO A 596 40.23 2.23 33.25
CA PRO A 596 39.06 2.51 34.07
C PRO A 596 38.77 4.01 34.20
N LYS A 597 37.50 4.38 34.32
CA LYS A 597 37.10 5.77 34.59
C LYS A 597 35.86 5.87 35.47
N ARG A 598 36.05 6.24 36.75
CA ARG A 598 34.93 6.51 37.69
C ARG A 598 34.14 7.73 37.23
N LEU A 599 32.82 7.58 37.07
CA LEU A 599 31.91 8.65 36.67
C LEU A 599 31.12 9.23 37.84
N THR A 600 30.67 8.41 38.79
CA THR A 600 30.04 8.85 40.05
C THR A 600 30.35 7.87 41.20
N GLY A 601 29.82 8.13 42.40
CA GLY A 601 29.76 7.11 43.46
C GLY A 601 28.93 5.87 43.09
N LEU A 602 28.21 5.91 41.97
CA LEU A 602 27.25 4.92 41.48
C LEU A 602 27.48 4.62 39.99
N THR A 603 28.53 5.12 39.33
CA THR A 603 28.68 5.05 37.86
C THR A 603 30.16 5.03 37.46
N GLY A 604 30.50 4.30 36.41
CA GLY A 604 31.83 4.20 35.83
C GLY A 604 31.78 4.11 34.31
N ALA A 605 32.94 4.01 33.68
CA ALA A 605 33.10 3.66 32.28
C ALA A 605 34.50 3.08 32.03
N PHE A 606 34.71 2.53 30.84
CA PHE A 606 35.99 2.03 30.37
C PHE A 606 36.21 2.31 28.88
N GLY A 607 37.49 2.45 28.52
CA GLY A 607 37.98 2.38 27.13
C GLY A 607 38.94 1.21 26.96
N PHE A 608 39.26 0.86 25.72
CA PHE A 608 40.10 -0.31 25.39
C PHE A 608 41.58 0.06 25.25
N THR A 609 42.01 0.47 24.06
CA THR A 609 43.39 0.96 23.80
C THR A 609 43.64 2.36 24.36
N ASP A 610 42.57 3.13 24.53
CA ASP A 610 42.56 4.54 24.89
C ASP A 610 41.24 4.85 25.62
N LEU A 611 41.28 5.71 26.63
CA LEU A 611 40.10 6.22 27.35
C LEU A 611 39.24 7.17 26.51
N ALA A 612 39.73 7.62 25.35
CA ALA A 612 39.00 8.53 24.46
C ALA A 612 37.85 7.84 23.70
N ASN A 613 38.00 6.57 23.33
CA ASN A 613 36.88 5.74 22.85
C ASN A 613 36.26 5.02 24.05
N LEU A 614 35.05 5.45 24.44
CA LEU A 614 34.33 4.88 25.57
C LEU A 614 33.49 3.70 25.12
N GLU A 615 34.05 2.54 25.32
CA GLU A 615 33.53 1.27 24.83
C GLU A 615 32.50 0.65 25.77
N LEU A 616 32.45 1.14 27.02
CA LEU A 616 31.58 0.67 28.09
C LEU A 616 31.26 1.77 29.11
N LEU A 617 29.99 2.09 29.32
CA LEU A 617 29.48 2.70 30.56
C LEU A 617 29.21 1.62 31.61
N VAL A 618 29.24 1.92 32.91
CA VAL A 618 28.80 1.04 34.02
C VAL A 618 28.07 1.85 35.10
N LYS A 619 27.15 1.28 35.86
CA LYS A 619 26.45 1.88 37.00
C LYS A 619 26.39 0.91 38.17
N THR A 620 26.07 1.34 39.39
CA THR A 620 25.69 0.54 40.56
C THR A 620 24.64 1.30 41.38
N LEU A 621 23.63 0.65 41.98
CA LEU A 621 22.59 1.33 42.79
C LEU A 621 22.15 0.49 43.98
N ASP A 622 22.40 0.92 45.21
CA ASP A 622 21.93 0.24 46.42
C ASP A 622 20.44 0.57 46.71
N PHE A 623 19.63 -0.47 46.90
CA PHE A 623 18.21 -0.39 47.29
C PHE A 623 17.97 -0.79 48.75
N GLY A 624 19.02 -1.16 49.49
CA GLY A 624 19.03 -1.51 50.91
C GLY A 624 18.86 -3.01 51.19
N ASP A 625 18.14 -3.72 50.34
CA ASP A 625 18.08 -5.20 50.27
C ASP A 625 19.13 -5.78 49.31
N ARG A 626 19.46 -5.05 48.23
CA ARG A 626 20.37 -5.47 47.16
C ARG A 626 21.04 -4.29 46.44
N VAL A 627 22.04 -4.59 45.61
CA VAL A 627 22.76 -3.61 44.81
C VAL A 627 22.64 -3.92 43.31
N LEU A 628 22.11 -2.96 42.56
CA LEU A 628 22.12 -2.92 41.10
C LEU A 628 23.55 -2.72 40.56
N VAL A 629 23.76 -3.08 39.29
CA VAL A 629 24.82 -2.66 38.37
C VAL A 629 24.13 -2.28 37.04
N LEU A 630 24.53 -1.25 36.29
CA LEU A 630 24.19 -1.15 34.84
C LEU A 630 25.48 -1.22 34.04
N TYR A 631 25.41 -1.40 32.73
CA TYR A 631 26.44 -1.05 31.80
C TYR A 631 25.87 -0.73 30.41
N GLY A 632 26.63 0.00 29.59
CA GLY A 632 26.20 0.49 28.29
C GLY A 632 27.39 0.51 27.35
N ALA A 633 27.64 -0.60 26.65
CA ALA A 633 28.71 -0.69 25.67
C ALA A 633 28.41 0.14 24.42
N LEU A 634 29.45 0.52 23.70
CA LEU A 634 29.40 1.30 22.45
C LEU A 634 30.40 0.78 21.39
N SER A 635 31.17 -0.25 21.72
CA SER A 635 32.19 -0.87 20.86
C SER A 635 31.73 -2.17 20.27
N ASP A 636 32.37 -2.62 19.20
CA ASP A 636 32.24 -3.99 18.71
C ASP A 636 33.40 -4.92 19.09
N LEU A 637 34.18 -4.65 20.14
CA LEU A 637 35.29 -5.55 20.54
C LEU A 637 35.00 -6.32 21.85
N GLU A 638 35.76 -7.40 22.06
CA GLU A 638 35.63 -8.30 23.21
C GLU A 638 36.13 -7.61 24.51
N TYR A 639 35.45 -7.79 25.64
CA TYR A 639 35.91 -7.35 26.98
C TYR A 639 35.42 -8.24 28.12
N GLU A 640 36.09 -8.18 29.27
CA GLU A 640 35.61 -8.72 30.55
C GLU A 640 35.65 -7.64 31.64
N LEU A 641 34.49 -7.18 32.12
CA LEU A 641 34.35 -6.26 33.25
C LEU A 641 34.17 -7.04 34.57
N ARG A 642 35.22 -7.14 35.37
CA ARG A 642 35.15 -7.71 36.73
C ARG A 642 34.68 -6.66 37.74
N VAL A 643 33.83 -7.07 38.67
CA VAL A 643 33.26 -6.23 39.74
C VAL A 643 33.30 -7.01 41.06
N THR A 644 33.75 -6.39 42.15
CA THR A 644 34.01 -7.05 43.44
C THR A 644 33.51 -6.22 44.61
N ASP A 645 32.61 -6.75 45.43
CA ASP A 645 32.21 -6.16 46.72
C ASP A 645 33.28 -6.46 47.78
N THR A 646 34.08 -5.44 48.09
CA THR A 646 35.19 -5.48 49.06
C THR A 646 34.74 -5.70 50.51
N VAL A 647 33.46 -5.47 50.83
CA VAL A 647 32.92 -5.70 52.18
C VAL A 647 32.54 -7.17 52.38
N SER A 648 32.02 -7.85 51.35
CA SER A 648 31.66 -9.28 51.42
C SER A 648 32.72 -10.21 50.83
N GLY A 649 33.67 -9.70 50.06
CA GLY A 649 34.64 -10.46 49.27
C GLY A 649 34.06 -11.07 47.98
N ARG A 650 32.77 -10.86 47.68
CA ARG A 650 32.11 -11.46 46.50
C ARG A 650 32.51 -10.75 45.21
N SER A 651 32.80 -11.52 44.16
CA SER A 651 33.22 -11.01 42.84
C SER A 651 32.40 -11.65 41.73
N LYS A 652 32.10 -10.89 40.68
CA LYS A 652 31.44 -11.31 39.43
C LYS A 652 32.17 -10.69 38.24
N THR A 653 32.08 -11.31 37.07
CA THR A 653 32.63 -10.76 35.81
C THR A 653 31.55 -10.71 34.74
N TYR A 654 31.52 -9.61 34.00
CA TYR A 654 30.55 -9.30 32.95
C TYR A 654 31.30 -9.12 31.62
N SER A 655 31.23 -10.11 30.74
CA SER A 655 31.94 -10.07 29.47
C SER A 655 31.07 -9.65 28.29
N ASN A 656 31.72 -8.99 27.33
CA ASN A 656 31.23 -8.73 25.99
C ASN A 656 32.08 -9.56 25.05
N PRO A 657 31.52 -10.44 24.23
CA PRO A 657 32.25 -10.97 23.10
C PRO A 657 32.36 -9.89 22.01
N ALA A 658 33.33 -10.10 21.12
CA ALA A 658 33.41 -9.55 19.78
C ALA A 658 32.04 -9.26 19.13
N GLY A 659 31.87 -8.05 18.58
CA GLY A 659 30.80 -7.63 17.67
C GLY A 659 29.68 -6.74 18.25
N ARG A 660 29.80 -6.18 19.46
CA ARG A 660 28.62 -5.82 20.28
C ARG A 660 28.57 -4.44 20.98
N TYR A 661 27.99 -3.44 20.31
CA TYR A 661 27.81 -2.03 20.72
C TYR A 661 26.77 -1.74 21.83
N CYS A 662 26.53 -2.64 22.79
CA CYS A 662 25.49 -2.45 23.84
C CYS A 662 25.85 -3.12 25.17
N GLY A 663 25.39 -2.56 26.29
CA GLY A 663 25.69 -3.06 27.65
C GLY A 663 24.50 -3.62 28.42
N GLY A 664 24.73 -4.05 29.66
CA GLY A 664 23.78 -4.82 30.48
C GLY A 664 23.33 -4.16 31.79
N LEU A 665 22.89 -4.98 32.73
CA LEU A 665 22.53 -4.59 34.09
C LEU A 665 22.50 -5.85 34.99
N ASP A 666 23.15 -5.79 36.14
CA ASP A 666 22.88 -6.70 37.26
C ASP A 666 21.85 -6.03 38.18
N ASN A 667 20.86 -6.74 38.73
CA ASN A 667 19.92 -6.12 39.69
C ASN A 667 20.30 -6.40 41.15
N ASP A 668 21.18 -7.38 41.37
CA ASP A 668 21.41 -8.04 42.64
C ASP A 668 22.85 -8.60 42.69
N PHE A 669 23.80 -7.66 42.76
CA PHE A 669 25.24 -7.93 42.75
C PHE A 669 25.68 -8.90 43.84
#